data_AF-A0AAU3QRD1-F1
#
_entry.id   AF-A0AAU3QRD1-F1
#
_cell.length_a   1.000
_cell.length_b   1.000
_cell.length_c   1.000
_cell.angle_alpha   90.00
_cell.angle_beta   90.00
_cell.angle_gamma   90.00
#
_symmetry.space_group_name_H-M   'P 1'
#
loop_
_entity.id
_entity.type
_entity.pdbx_description
1 polymer ?
#
loop_
_entity_poly.entity_id
_entity_poly.type
_entity_poly.pdbx_seq_one_letter_code
_entity_poly.pdbx_strand_id
1 'polypeptide(L)'
;MASGDRAALVRICDSAGRPRGTGFVADDRGTVLTSHEAVDGATRLVLHGAGGRSRTVEPGDITALPELDLALLHPGGPAELGVEPAPIALRDRIDAGTYVTIAAHGWREARVLGTVPVTYTANGRCHRIGAALELALGTDGRDALRLGGTAVGGPVVDPASGAVVAVLGSALRAGHEGAGFAVPLRAAGPGGPLDDLLRRNATSVPGYGRDLNLAGALHLTATSLGSAGGPDAPTDPVERPDISAEFAAFAGPDRPSSAPDGPAVVPAVVLALVGAPGTGRTTELAALTARRARGPVPAPTLWLRGADLLADDTSVADAVARTLRRAGRIVTAAGAGGDMSTAGPERVARLAEESGSPLLVLLDGPEEMPPALAHESARWTAATVEWLRDNGARLVVACGPEYWESTGALCPPGALHHPARPAGRLPPAVRLGDLTAGQAARAAERYAIPPAALAPGHDRHPLTLRLLAEVRAALPGDVDGQPDTEEVFAAHLDLMCLRVAVRIAAASGPAPGGGAVRRLAARVAGQVHEAARRCLGPGQGELGREVFEEVFPWRTGWASAVLTEGLLVPAGAGYRFAHEELGDWVQGAHLDVDAALYALVHRWHAQEERNEQPGAAAVERRVPRPRQPGTQPGRAARPAAAAGPRTLPVPRHRIGPVIQALLLLGRRKGPAVLSHQLADLIEALDRLSARTDPAAGAADAAPGRDGAPGHDARWWAVRLLSETLLRVPDARPYLGVLRLLSGRVVRRAACGGPGGPGTYAAFGPWFWRRLRLSEKDRIDLFRRLVPADGPHRGEARGDGDRARGTYPDGDGGERFLDAVARRLVDRPRTVQPLLCDWFTDERPLPAGDGDALRPTVAAAAQALLYARRDLAVDDLIDALVATPHPRAEELLGALAEDEPSALCRAVHRWAHDEDHSARRAAAASYALVTAAHVTLDADRALLRGSVLALLARPADAALHGAALTLLVQDPETRDRYLPQALRAFVAGGPAPSAEALAVALPSRPEPVLAAYRERLTRPGDGAGEALCALAGIDAPALALHTAGLVRAYIDSHPDDAVHAASYLDRRLERGPAARALLLPLVTGLLRDRPVPPPVRGALAGVLAAPGSPASGPLREQLLEVLLDFEQDAHRDPVVLDALLRAAATGSGTRAPARTRALVHRTGTLLVRTPEGAVRFDRGLVGLARDVPGFAALVTGWLADAPQEWAALVGPGAQRTLEALGSPKAMPMQAARREHGSLRPA
;
A
#
# COMPACT_ATOMS: atom_id res chain seq x y z
N MET A 1 -11.39 30.38 -73.94
CA MET A 1 -10.15 29.79 -73.41
C MET A 1 -9.88 30.41 -72.06
N ALA A 2 -10.44 29.80 -71.03
CA ALA A 2 -10.49 30.36 -69.69
C ALA A 2 -9.16 30.15 -68.96
N SER A 3 -8.72 31.21 -68.30
CA SER A 3 -7.63 31.29 -67.34
C SER A 3 -7.80 30.26 -66.21
N GLY A 4 -7.30 29.03 -66.41
CA GLY A 4 -7.12 28.05 -65.35
C GLY A 4 -5.94 28.45 -64.45
N ASP A 5 -6.25 29.02 -63.30
CA ASP A 5 -5.42 29.28 -62.11
C ASP A 5 -3.92 29.57 -62.33
N ARG A 6 -3.63 30.80 -62.78
CA ARG A 6 -2.36 31.47 -62.43
C ARG A 6 -2.33 31.97 -60.98
N ALA A 7 -3.40 31.79 -60.21
CA ALA A 7 -3.55 32.31 -58.84
C ALA A 7 -2.63 31.62 -57.81
N ALA A 8 -2.09 30.43 -58.13
CA ALA A 8 -1.24 29.66 -57.22
C ALA A 8 0.28 29.82 -57.46
N LEU A 9 0.69 30.65 -58.43
CA LEU A 9 2.11 30.83 -58.81
C LEU A 9 2.56 32.28 -58.62
N VAL A 10 3.84 32.44 -58.28
CA VAL A 10 4.47 33.76 -58.11
C VAL A 10 5.17 34.13 -59.42
N ARG A 11 4.79 35.26 -60.03
CA ARG A 11 5.48 35.79 -61.21
C ARG A 11 6.63 36.69 -60.76
N ILE A 12 7.81 36.44 -61.30
CA ILE A 12 9.04 37.16 -60.96
C ILE A 12 9.35 38.14 -62.08
N CYS A 13 9.45 39.43 -61.75
CA CYS A 13 9.77 40.50 -62.69
C CYS A 13 11.03 41.26 -62.25
N ASP A 14 11.74 41.85 -63.21
CA ASP A 14 12.79 42.82 -62.91
C ASP A 14 12.20 44.17 -62.43
N SER A 15 13.07 45.11 -62.04
CA SER A 15 12.66 46.46 -61.62
C SER A 15 11.98 47.28 -62.72
N ALA A 16 12.11 46.89 -63.99
CA ALA A 16 11.41 47.49 -65.13
C ALA A 16 10.07 46.79 -65.45
N GLY A 17 9.67 45.80 -64.64
CA GLY A 17 8.42 45.04 -64.79
C GLY A 17 8.46 43.95 -65.86
N ARG A 18 9.64 43.65 -66.44
CA ARG A 18 9.78 42.58 -67.44
C ARG A 18 9.78 41.22 -66.74
N PRO A 19 9.04 40.22 -67.26
CA PRO A 19 8.98 38.90 -66.64
C PRO A 19 10.33 38.18 -66.80
N ARG A 20 10.86 37.71 -65.68
CA ARG A 20 12.12 36.97 -65.57
C ARG A 20 11.89 35.46 -65.41
N GLY A 21 10.75 35.09 -64.84
CA GLY A 21 10.40 33.70 -64.58
C GLY A 21 9.19 33.57 -63.67
N THR A 22 9.00 32.37 -63.15
CA THR A 22 7.96 32.00 -62.19
C THR A 22 8.58 31.26 -61.01
N GLY A 23 7.86 31.23 -59.90
CA GLY A 23 8.19 30.44 -58.72
C GLY A 23 6.93 30.04 -57.98
N PHE A 24 7.10 29.32 -56.88
CA PHE A 24 6.00 28.90 -56.02
C PHE A 24 6.38 29.09 -54.55
N VAL A 25 5.38 29.29 -53.69
CA VAL A 25 5.61 29.39 -52.24
C VAL A 25 5.84 27.99 -51.68
N ALA A 26 6.92 27.80 -50.93
CA ALA A 26 7.40 26.50 -50.49
C ALA A 26 7.25 26.25 -48.97
N ASP A 27 6.97 27.25 -48.15
CA ASP A 27 6.77 27.05 -46.71
C ASP A 27 5.80 28.09 -46.10
N ASP A 28 5.45 27.87 -44.83
CA ASP A 28 4.64 28.77 -44.00
C ASP A 28 5.31 30.13 -43.70
N ARG A 29 6.57 30.31 -44.09
CA ARG A 29 7.30 31.59 -44.01
C ARG A 29 7.20 32.40 -45.30
N GLY A 30 6.56 31.88 -46.34
CA GLY A 30 6.41 32.56 -47.62
C GLY A 30 7.66 32.47 -48.52
N THR A 31 8.59 31.55 -48.24
CA THR A 31 9.79 31.36 -49.07
C THR A 31 9.37 30.96 -50.48
N VAL A 32 9.80 31.71 -51.49
CA VAL A 32 9.50 31.41 -52.90
C VAL A 32 10.69 30.68 -53.51
N LEU A 33 10.44 29.48 -54.06
CA LEU A 33 11.45 28.69 -54.77
C LEU A 33 11.33 28.92 -56.28
N THR A 34 12.48 29.15 -56.93
CA THR A 34 12.59 29.34 -58.37
C THR A 34 13.96 28.86 -58.89
N SER A 35 14.21 28.97 -60.20
CA SER A 35 15.51 28.66 -60.81
C SER A 35 16.49 29.82 -60.59
N HIS A 36 17.78 29.52 -60.47
CA HIS A 36 18.82 30.55 -60.39
C HIS A 36 18.82 31.45 -61.63
N GLU A 37 18.49 30.89 -62.81
CA GLU A 37 18.29 31.64 -64.06
C GLU A 37 17.32 32.83 -63.90
N ALA A 38 16.26 32.68 -63.09
CA ALA A 38 15.27 33.73 -62.87
C ALA A 38 15.80 34.90 -62.02
N VAL A 39 16.89 34.72 -61.27
CA VAL A 39 17.46 35.72 -60.34
C VAL A 39 18.88 36.19 -60.74
N ASP A 40 19.56 35.46 -61.63
CA ASP A 40 20.91 35.77 -62.09
C ASP A 40 21.02 37.19 -62.69
N GLY A 41 22.02 37.95 -62.23
CA GLY A 41 22.26 39.34 -62.66
C GLY A 41 21.20 40.38 -62.26
N ALA A 42 20.21 40.07 -61.41
CA ALA A 42 19.22 41.05 -60.94
C ALA A 42 19.69 41.82 -59.70
N THR A 43 19.55 43.15 -59.72
CA THR A 43 19.82 44.01 -58.54
C THR A 43 18.62 44.17 -57.62
N ARG A 44 17.39 43.95 -58.14
CA ARG A 44 16.13 44.02 -57.41
C ARG A 44 15.05 43.26 -58.16
N LEU A 45 14.20 42.50 -57.46
CA LEU A 45 13.12 41.71 -58.06
C LEU A 45 11.75 42.14 -57.52
N VAL A 46 10.73 42.09 -58.37
CA VAL A 46 9.33 42.30 -57.97
C VAL A 46 8.56 40.99 -58.14
N LEU A 47 8.04 40.47 -57.03
CA LEU A 47 7.21 39.29 -56.97
C LEU A 47 5.74 39.68 -57.05
N HIS A 48 4.99 39.05 -57.94
CA HIS A 48 3.54 39.21 -58.07
C HIS A 48 2.84 37.91 -57.68
N GLY A 49 1.98 37.98 -56.65
CA GLY A 49 1.16 36.87 -56.17
C GLY A 49 -0.31 37.00 -56.58
N ALA A 50 -1.21 36.36 -55.81
CA ALA A 50 -2.64 36.35 -56.08
C ALA A 50 -3.31 37.68 -55.69
N GLY A 51 -4.47 37.98 -56.29
CA GLY A 51 -5.27 39.16 -55.94
C GLY A 51 -4.59 40.52 -56.20
N GLY A 52 -3.56 40.56 -57.07
CA GLY A 52 -2.82 41.78 -57.40
C GLY A 52 -1.77 42.21 -56.38
N ARG A 53 -1.49 41.38 -55.36
CA ARG A 53 -0.44 41.65 -54.37
C ARG A 53 0.93 41.56 -55.00
N SER A 54 1.82 42.49 -54.65
CA SER A 54 3.21 42.48 -55.12
C SER A 54 4.19 42.90 -54.04
N ARG A 55 5.36 42.27 -54.01
CA ARG A 55 6.41 42.53 -53.03
C ARG A 55 7.75 42.70 -53.74
N THR A 56 8.57 43.63 -53.26
CA THR A 56 9.92 43.83 -53.79
C THR A 56 10.93 43.10 -52.91
N VAL A 57 11.84 42.36 -53.54
CA VAL A 57 12.88 41.55 -52.90
C VAL A 57 14.24 42.18 -53.21
N GLU A 58 14.98 42.49 -52.16
CA GLU A 58 16.34 43.07 -52.25
C GLU A 58 17.39 41.94 -52.34
N PRO A 59 18.62 42.21 -52.79
CA PRO A 59 19.66 41.17 -52.93
C PRO A 59 19.95 40.39 -51.63
N GLY A 60 19.76 41.01 -50.46
CA GLY A 60 19.94 40.35 -49.15
C GLY A 60 18.88 39.29 -48.83
N ASP A 61 17.74 39.33 -49.52
CA ASP A 61 16.62 38.40 -49.34
C ASP A 61 16.64 37.25 -50.38
N ILE A 62 17.71 37.17 -51.18
CA ILE A 62 17.91 36.16 -52.23
C ILE A 62 19.04 35.22 -51.81
N THR A 63 18.69 33.96 -51.58
CA THR A 63 19.69 32.88 -51.42
C THR A 63 19.88 32.19 -52.77
N ALA A 64 20.94 32.55 -53.49
CA ALA A 64 21.30 31.96 -54.77
C ALA A 64 22.05 30.63 -54.60
N LEU A 65 21.61 29.57 -55.30
CA LEU A 65 22.20 28.24 -55.31
C LEU A 65 22.54 27.82 -56.76
N PRO A 66 23.53 28.47 -57.41
CA PRO A 66 23.83 28.25 -58.82
C PRO A 66 24.32 26.82 -59.12
N GLU A 67 24.95 26.14 -58.16
CA GLU A 67 25.34 24.73 -58.28
C GLU A 67 24.15 23.77 -58.45
N LEU A 68 22.94 24.20 -58.07
CA LEU A 68 21.69 23.47 -58.27
C LEU A 68 20.78 24.12 -59.31
N ASP A 69 21.16 25.25 -59.92
CA ASP A 69 20.26 26.11 -60.71
C ASP A 69 18.97 26.48 -59.93
N LEU A 70 19.07 26.75 -58.63
CA LEU A 70 17.95 27.13 -57.76
C LEU A 70 18.19 28.49 -57.07
N ALA A 71 17.11 29.14 -56.65
CA ALA A 71 17.16 30.30 -55.78
C ALA A 71 15.98 30.33 -54.80
N LEU A 72 16.26 30.73 -53.56
CA LEU A 72 15.25 30.95 -52.51
C LEU A 72 15.05 32.45 -52.34
N LEU A 73 13.81 32.91 -52.44
CA LEU A 73 13.44 34.32 -52.24
C LEU A 73 12.64 34.46 -50.95
N HIS A 74 12.96 35.45 -50.14
CA HIS A 74 12.31 35.70 -48.84
C HIS A 74 11.52 37.01 -48.85
N PRO A 75 10.35 37.07 -49.51
CA PRO A 75 9.55 38.30 -49.60
C PRO A 75 8.99 38.81 -48.26
N GLY A 76 8.84 37.90 -47.29
CA GLY A 76 8.02 38.06 -46.09
C GLY A 76 7.01 36.91 -45.97
N GLY A 77 6.14 36.94 -44.95
CA GLY A 77 5.21 35.85 -44.65
C GLY A 77 4.26 35.49 -45.82
N PRO A 78 3.66 34.28 -45.86
CA PRO A 78 2.90 33.78 -47.01
C PRO A 78 1.66 34.63 -47.35
N ALA A 79 1.08 35.30 -46.36
CA ALA A 79 -0.04 36.23 -46.54
C ALA A 79 0.31 37.44 -47.42
N GLU A 80 1.59 37.80 -47.55
CA GLU A 80 2.02 38.97 -48.33
C GLU A 80 1.78 38.79 -49.83
N LEU A 81 1.95 37.58 -50.35
CA LEU A 81 1.69 37.25 -51.75
C LEU A 81 0.28 36.67 -51.98
N GLY A 82 -0.40 36.23 -50.91
CA GLY A 82 -1.75 35.65 -51.02
C GLY A 82 -1.78 34.34 -51.81
N VAL A 83 -0.67 33.61 -51.82
CA VAL A 83 -0.49 32.33 -52.51
C VAL A 83 -0.27 31.25 -51.44
N GLU A 84 -1.03 30.16 -51.51
CA GLU A 84 -0.87 29.03 -50.59
C GLU A 84 0.42 28.25 -50.89
N PRO A 85 1.16 27.79 -49.87
CA PRO A 85 2.34 26.96 -50.07
C PRO A 85 2.04 25.62 -50.77
N ALA A 86 2.94 25.18 -51.65
CA ALA A 86 2.83 23.89 -52.34
C ALA A 86 3.71 22.81 -51.69
N PRO A 87 3.23 21.57 -51.53
CA PRO A 87 4.03 20.48 -50.98
C PRO A 87 5.14 20.09 -51.95
N ILE A 88 6.33 19.73 -51.43
CA ILE A 88 7.47 19.28 -52.22
C ILE A 88 7.64 17.77 -52.04
N ALA A 89 7.81 17.06 -53.15
CA ALA A 89 8.06 15.62 -53.14
C ALA A 89 9.53 15.32 -52.83
N LEU A 90 9.78 14.65 -51.70
CA LEU A 90 11.13 14.28 -51.24
C LEU A 90 11.59 12.91 -51.74
N ARG A 91 11.16 12.49 -52.93
CA ARG A 91 11.48 11.16 -53.45
C ARG A 91 12.91 11.09 -53.98
N ASP A 92 13.59 9.99 -53.66
CA ASP A 92 14.93 9.71 -54.18
C ASP A 92 14.95 9.53 -55.71
N ARG A 93 13.84 9.09 -56.31
CA ARG A 93 13.73 8.87 -57.76
C ARG A 93 12.32 9.14 -58.28
N ILE A 94 12.26 9.68 -59.49
CA ILE A 94 11.04 9.78 -60.30
C ILE A 94 11.21 8.82 -61.49
N ASP A 95 10.27 7.88 -61.63
CA ASP A 95 10.37 6.83 -62.65
C ASP A 95 10.15 7.38 -64.06
N ALA A 96 10.93 6.87 -65.01
CA ALA A 96 10.71 7.13 -66.42
C ALA A 96 9.32 6.63 -66.83
N GLY A 97 8.58 7.44 -67.57
CA GLY A 97 7.18 7.21 -67.92
C GLY A 97 6.17 7.93 -67.03
N THR A 98 6.59 8.53 -65.92
CA THR A 98 5.70 9.29 -65.04
C THR A 98 5.15 10.53 -65.75
N TYR A 99 3.84 10.74 -65.69
CA TYR A 99 3.19 11.97 -66.13
C TYR A 99 3.30 13.04 -65.05
N VAL A 100 3.68 14.25 -65.46
CA VAL A 100 3.81 15.43 -64.60
C VAL A 100 3.11 16.62 -65.27
N THR A 101 2.79 17.64 -64.49
CA THR A 101 2.20 18.89 -64.98
C THR A 101 3.19 20.03 -64.80
N ILE A 102 3.29 20.90 -65.80
CA ILE A 102 4.23 22.01 -65.81
C ILE A 102 3.50 23.34 -66.04
N ALA A 103 4.02 24.40 -65.43
CA ALA A 103 3.54 25.76 -65.59
C ALA A 103 4.14 26.44 -66.85
N ALA A 104 3.63 26.07 -68.04
CA ALA A 104 4.11 26.55 -69.33
C ALA A 104 3.00 27.27 -70.13
N HIS A 105 2.81 28.57 -69.87
CA HIS A 105 1.68 29.37 -70.39
C HIS A 105 0.29 28.83 -69.98
N GLY A 106 0.21 28.21 -68.80
CA GLY A 106 -0.92 27.44 -68.30
C GLY A 106 -0.43 26.08 -67.80
N TRP A 107 -1.30 25.31 -67.15
CA TRP A 107 -0.97 23.94 -66.74
C TRP A 107 -0.99 23.01 -67.95
N ARG A 108 0.10 22.25 -68.15
CA ARG A 108 0.24 21.30 -69.28
C ARG A 108 0.86 19.99 -68.81
N GLU A 109 0.45 18.87 -69.40
CA GLU A 109 1.06 17.58 -69.13
C GLU A 109 2.39 17.39 -69.88
N ALA A 110 3.33 16.74 -69.20
CA ALA A 110 4.64 16.33 -69.68
C ALA A 110 4.94 14.91 -69.20
N ARG A 111 5.84 14.20 -69.88
CA ARG A 111 6.25 12.85 -69.47
C ARG A 111 7.74 12.81 -69.15
N VAL A 112 8.10 12.24 -68.01
CA VAL A 112 9.50 12.05 -67.60
C VAL A 112 10.14 10.96 -68.46
N LEU A 113 11.24 11.27 -69.14
CA LEU A 113 12.00 10.31 -69.95
C LEU A 113 13.09 9.60 -69.15
N GLY A 114 13.64 10.27 -68.14
CA GLY A 114 14.68 9.76 -67.26
C GLY A 114 15.44 10.89 -66.58
N THR A 115 16.54 10.53 -65.91
CA THR A 115 17.48 11.50 -65.31
C THR A 115 18.75 11.57 -66.15
N VAL A 116 19.17 12.78 -66.52
CA VAL A 116 20.36 13.03 -67.36
C VAL A 116 21.25 14.08 -66.67
N PRO A 117 22.60 13.93 -66.69
CA PRO A 117 23.48 14.98 -66.23
C PRO A 117 23.43 16.19 -67.17
N VAL A 118 23.27 17.39 -66.61
CA VAL A 118 23.23 18.65 -67.35
C VAL A 118 24.26 19.63 -66.83
N THR A 119 24.67 20.56 -67.69
CA THR A 119 25.53 21.68 -67.34
C THR A 119 24.70 22.97 -67.32
N TYR A 120 24.84 23.74 -66.26
CA TYR A 120 24.28 25.08 -66.12
C TYR A 120 25.42 26.09 -66.06
N THR A 121 25.35 27.16 -66.87
CA THR A 121 26.40 28.20 -66.91
C THR A 121 25.85 29.51 -66.37
N ALA A 122 26.43 30.01 -65.27
CA ALA A 122 26.09 31.30 -64.68
C ALA A 122 27.37 32.06 -64.33
N ASN A 123 27.39 33.37 -64.57
CA ASN A 123 28.52 34.26 -64.25
C ASN A 123 29.90 33.75 -64.73
N GLY A 124 29.94 33.10 -65.90
CA GLY A 124 31.16 32.56 -66.50
C GLY A 124 31.69 31.26 -65.88
N ARG A 125 30.96 30.65 -64.92
CA ARG A 125 31.28 29.35 -64.32
C ARG A 125 30.28 28.28 -64.80
N CYS A 126 30.78 27.08 -65.04
CA CYS A 126 29.95 25.92 -65.41
C CYS A 126 29.72 25.04 -64.18
N HIS A 127 28.45 24.85 -63.81
CA HIS A 127 27.99 23.98 -62.74
C HIS A 127 27.43 22.69 -63.34
N ARG A 128 27.84 21.53 -62.81
CA ARG A 128 27.37 20.22 -63.28
C ARG A 128 26.29 19.70 -62.33
N ILE A 129 25.08 19.49 -62.86
CA ILE A 129 23.95 18.92 -62.14
C ILE A 129 23.82 17.45 -62.56
N GLY A 130 24.03 16.53 -61.62
CA GLY A 130 24.21 15.11 -61.93
C GLY A 130 22.95 14.36 -62.41
N ALA A 131 21.75 14.85 -62.08
CA ALA A 131 20.51 14.12 -62.30
C ALA A 131 19.30 15.05 -62.55
N ALA A 132 19.31 15.83 -63.64
CA ALA A 132 18.13 16.61 -64.05
C ALA A 132 17.09 15.70 -64.73
N LEU A 133 15.80 15.98 -64.55
CA LEU A 133 14.72 15.28 -65.23
C LEU A 133 14.62 15.77 -66.67
N GLU A 134 14.68 14.84 -67.62
CA GLU A 134 14.37 15.11 -69.02
C GLU A 134 12.87 14.91 -69.26
N LEU A 135 12.23 15.92 -69.86
CA LEU A 135 10.78 15.95 -70.10
C LEU A 135 10.47 15.87 -71.59
N ALA A 136 9.53 14.98 -71.95
CA ALA A 136 8.86 15.01 -73.24
C ALA A 136 7.72 16.04 -73.21
N LEU A 137 7.80 17.03 -74.10
CA LEU A 137 6.90 18.17 -74.18
C LEU A 137 6.32 18.32 -75.58
N GLY A 138 5.06 18.75 -75.66
CA GLY A 138 4.47 19.23 -76.92
C GLY A 138 5.14 20.53 -77.41
N THR A 139 4.87 20.93 -78.65
CA THR A 139 5.45 22.12 -79.30
C THR A 139 5.31 23.40 -78.47
N ASP A 140 4.13 23.66 -77.91
CA ASP A 140 3.87 24.83 -77.06
C ASP A 140 4.69 24.81 -75.75
N GLY A 141 4.90 23.63 -75.17
CA GLY A 141 5.69 23.46 -73.95
C GLY A 141 7.18 23.69 -74.21
N ARG A 142 7.67 23.23 -75.37
CA ARG A 142 9.03 23.49 -75.85
C ARG A 142 9.25 24.98 -76.12
N ASP A 143 8.25 25.68 -76.67
CA ASP A 143 8.33 27.13 -76.92
C ASP A 143 8.34 27.96 -75.63
N ALA A 144 7.61 27.53 -74.60
CA ALA A 144 7.61 28.18 -73.28
C ALA A 144 8.96 28.07 -72.54
N LEU A 145 9.79 27.08 -72.89
CA LEU A 145 11.11 26.80 -72.30
C LEU A 145 12.28 27.29 -73.18
N ARG A 146 12.03 28.21 -74.11
CA ARG A 146 13.13 28.92 -74.78
C ARG A 146 13.83 29.84 -73.76
N LEU A 147 15.14 30.04 -73.93
CA LEU A 147 15.94 30.95 -73.10
C LEU A 147 15.26 32.33 -72.96
N GLY A 148 15.01 32.76 -71.73
CA GLY A 148 14.26 34.00 -71.41
C GLY A 148 12.73 33.86 -71.38
N GLY A 149 12.20 32.62 -71.44
CA GLY A 149 10.78 32.32 -71.36
C GLY A 149 10.18 32.49 -69.97
N THR A 150 8.87 32.78 -69.89
CA THR A 150 8.19 33.02 -68.61
C THR A 150 7.99 31.77 -67.75
N ALA A 151 8.26 30.57 -68.28
CA ALA A 151 8.10 29.29 -67.57
C ALA A 151 9.35 28.87 -66.77
N VAL A 152 10.47 29.60 -66.92
CA VAL A 152 11.70 29.40 -66.15
C VAL A 152 11.41 29.51 -64.66
N GLY A 153 11.93 28.57 -63.87
CA GLY A 153 11.71 28.50 -62.43
C GLY A 153 10.33 27.98 -62.01
N GLY A 154 9.47 27.66 -62.97
CA GLY A 154 8.13 27.13 -62.69
C GLY A 154 8.17 25.71 -62.09
N PRO A 155 7.20 25.36 -61.24
CA PRO A 155 7.15 24.02 -60.65
C PRO A 155 6.74 22.96 -61.67
N VAL A 156 7.36 21.79 -61.54
CA VAL A 156 6.91 20.53 -62.12
C VAL A 156 6.14 19.79 -61.04
N VAL A 157 4.84 19.59 -61.24
CA VAL A 157 3.91 19.05 -60.24
C VAL A 157 3.44 17.67 -60.63
N ASP A 158 3.39 16.76 -59.67
CA ASP A 158 2.73 15.47 -59.80
C ASP A 158 1.21 15.64 -59.76
N PRO A 159 0.46 15.37 -60.86
CA PRO A 159 -0.98 15.57 -60.87
C PRO A 159 -1.74 14.66 -59.88
N ALA A 160 -1.14 13.55 -59.46
CA ALA A 160 -1.78 12.62 -58.53
C ALA A 160 -1.74 13.13 -57.07
N SER A 161 -0.64 13.75 -56.64
CA SER A 161 -0.43 14.21 -55.26
C SER A 161 -0.50 15.73 -55.10
N GLY A 162 -0.39 16.49 -56.19
CA GLY A 162 -0.23 17.94 -56.16
C GLY A 162 1.15 18.40 -55.68
N ALA A 163 2.11 17.49 -55.47
CA ALA A 163 3.43 17.84 -54.97
C ALA A 163 4.39 18.26 -56.09
N VAL A 164 5.24 19.25 -55.80
CA VAL A 164 6.30 19.72 -56.69
C VAL A 164 7.45 18.72 -56.66
N VAL A 165 7.80 18.14 -57.80
CA VAL A 165 8.89 17.15 -57.94
C VAL A 165 10.19 17.78 -58.46
N ALA A 166 10.10 18.88 -59.19
CA ALA A 166 11.25 19.55 -59.81
C ALA A 166 10.93 21.02 -60.17
N VAL A 167 11.96 21.78 -60.53
CA VAL A 167 11.88 23.17 -61.01
C VAL A 167 12.41 23.24 -62.43
N LEU A 168 11.69 23.90 -63.33
CA LEU A 168 12.06 24.03 -64.75
C LEU A 168 13.26 24.96 -64.94
N GLY A 169 14.25 24.52 -65.73
CA GLY A 169 15.40 25.33 -66.13
C GLY A 169 15.55 25.35 -67.66
N SER A 170 15.70 26.53 -68.26
CA SER A 170 15.82 26.66 -69.73
C SER A 170 17.27 26.79 -70.21
N ALA A 171 18.15 27.21 -69.30
CA ALA A 171 19.60 27.29 -69.52
C ALA A 171 20.35 25.97 -69.29
N LEU A 172 19.66 24.87 -68.99
CA LEU A 172 20.25 23.56 -68.77
C LEU A 172 20.63 22.87 -70.08
N ARG A 173 21.87 22.37 -70.19
CA ARG A 173 22.40 21.70 -71.40
C ARG A 173 22.85 20.27 -71.12
N ALA A 174 22.25 19.29 -71.81
CA ALA A 174 22.74 17.93 -71.89
C ALA A 174 23.66 17.74 -73.12
N GLY A 175 24.32 16.58 -73.24
CA GLY A 175 25.16 16.24 -74.40
C GLY A 175 24.38 15.98 -75.71
N HIS A 176 23.04 16.11 -75.68
CA HIS A 176 22.13 15.93 -76.82
C HIS A 176 21.00 16.97 -76.77
N GLU A 177 20.26 17.15 -77.87
CA GLU A 177 19.07 17.98 -77.88
C GLU A 177 17.93 17.33 -77.07
N GLY A 178 17.48 18.01 -76.01
CA GLY A 178 16.30 17.63 -75.21
C GLY A 178 15.18 18.66 -75.34
N ALA A 179 13.93 18.24 -75.13
CA ALA A 179 12.76 19.12 -75.26
C ALA A 179 12.54 20.05 -74.05
N GLY A 180 13.05 19.68 -72.87
CA GLY A 180 13.04 20.49 -71.65
C GLY A 180 13.66 19.74 -70.47
N PHE A 181 14.32 20.47 -69.56
CA PHE A 181 14.97 19.91 -68.38
C PHE A 181 14.42 20.54 -67.10
N ALA A 182 14.36 19.76 -66.03
CA ALA A 182 13.96 20.23 -64.71
C ALA A 182 14.90 19.71 -63.62
N VAL A 183 15.25 20.55 -62.65
CA VAL A 183 16.09 20.18 -61.52
C VAL A 183 15.21 19.56 -60.43
N PRO A 184 15.41 18.29 -60.04
CA PRO A 184 14.67 17.69 -58.94
C PRO A 184 15.05 18.33 -57.60
N LEU A 185 14.07 18.46 -56.71
CA LEU A 185 14.27 19.04 -55.39
C LEU A 185 14.75 17.96 -54.42
N ARG A 186 16.07 17.79 -54.33
CA ARG A 186 16.71 16.77 -53.47
C ARG A 186 17.67 17.41 -52.50
N ALA A 187 17.85 16.75 -51.35
CA ALA A 187 18.87 17.13 -50.39
C ALA A 187 20.26 16.95 -51.01
N ALA A 188 21.08 18.01 -50.94
CA ALA A 188 22.43 18.02 -51.53
C ALA A 188 23.52 17.69 -50.48
N GLY A 189 23.18 17.73 -49.19
CA GLY A 189 24.07 17.40 -48.06
C GLY A 189 23.65 18.16 -46.78
N PRO A 190 23.83 17.56 -45.58
CA PRO A 190 23.21 18.05 -44.35
C PRO A 190 23.63 19.49 -44.00
N GLY A 191 22.64 20.37 -43.81
CA GLY A 191 22.81 21.73 -43.26
C GLY A 191 22.86 22.87 -44.28
N GLY A 192 22.55 22.61 -45.55
CA GLY A 192 22.41 23.66 -46.57
C GLY A 192 21.05 24.38 -46.53
N PRO A 193 20.93 25.60 -47.10
CA PRO A 193 19.67 26.36 -47.11
C PRO A 193 18.47 25.65 -47.77
N LEU A 194 18.74 24.84 -48.80
CA LEU A 194 17.70 24.02 -49.46
C LEU A 194 17.20 22.91 -48.54
N ASP A 195 18.10 22.19 -47.85
CA ASP A 195 17.73 21.12 -46.92
C ASP A 195 16.87 21.65 -45.76
N ASP A 196 17.19 22.86 -45.27
CA ASP A 196 16.38 23.54 -44.25
C ASP A 196 14.99 23.92 -44.78
N LEU A 197 14.88 24.37 -46.03
CA LEU A 197 13.58 24.63 -46.67
C LEU A 197 12.78 23.34 -46.85
N LEU A 198 13.40 22.26 -47.34
CA LEU A 198 12.73 20.98 -47.53
C LEU A 198 12.20 20.40 -46.21
N ARG A 199 12.97 20.52 -45.13
CA ARG A 199 12.54 20.13 -43.77
C ARG A 199 11.37 20.98 -43.28
N ARG A 200 11.39 22.30 -43.52
CA ARG A 200 10.27 23.20 -43.21
C ARG A 200 9.03 22.88 -44.03
N ASN A 201 9.17 22.63 -45.34
CA ASN A 201 8.06 22.23 -46.20
C ASN A 201 7.42 20.92 -45.69
N ALA A 202 8.23 19.92 -45.38
CA ALA A 202 7.75 18.63 -44.89
C ALA A 202 6.99 18.71 -43.56
N THR A 203 7.25 19.73 -42.74
CA THR A 203 6.64 19.94 -41.41
C THR A 203 5.48 20.94 -41.43
N SER A 204 5.43 21.85 -42.40
CA SER A 204 4.42 22.93 -42.47
C SER A 204 3.39 22.80 -43.60
N VAL A 205 3.73 22.13 -44.71
CA VAL A 205 2.88 22.06 -45.91
C VAL A 205 2.40 20.62 -46.15
N PRO A 206 1.10 20.31 -45.99
CA PRO A 206 0.60 18.94 -46.09
C PRO A 206 0.75 18.34 -47.50
N GLY A 207 1.51 17.24 -47.60
CA GLY A 207 1.59 16.37 -48.77
C GLY A 207 0.83 15.06 -48.53
N TYR A 208 0.22 14.48 -49.58
CA TYR A 208 -0.59 13.26 -49.47
C TYR A 208 -0.26 12.24 -50.57
N GLY A 209 -0.92 11.08 -50.49
CA GLY A 209 -0.76 10.02 -51.46
C GLY A 209 0.64 9.41 -51.40
N ARG A 210 1.28 9.25 -52.55
CA ARG A 210 2.66 8.76 -52.63
C ARG A 210 3.68 9.75 -52.05
N ASP A 211 3.31 11.00 -51.81
CA ASP A 211 4.16 12.04 -51.19
C ASP A 211 3.71 12.42 -49.77
N LEU A 212 3.09 11.49 -49.04
CA LEU A 212 2.74 11.72 -47.64
C LEU A 212 3.99 12.15 -46.85
N ASN A 213 3.95 13.36 -46.31
CA ASN A 213 4.97 13.96 -45.46
C ASN A 213 4.45 14.14 -44.02
N LEU A 214 5.27 14.66 -43.11
CA LEU A 214 4.90 14.82 -41.70
C LEU A 214 3.73 15.80 -41.51
N ALA A 215 3.68 16.91 -42.24
CA ALA A 215 2.56 17.84 -42.22
C ALA A 215 1.24 17.17 -42.64
N GLY A 216 1.27 16.32 -43.66
CA GLY A 216 0.13 15.51 -44.10
C GLY A 216 -0.32 14.51 -43.02
N ALA A 217 0.63 13.84 -42.38
CA ALA A 217 0.35 12.94 -41.25
C ALA A 217 -0.25 13.71 -40.05
N LEU A 218 0.29 14.87 -39.69
CA LEU A 218 -0.24 15.75 -38.65
C LEU A 218 -1.66 16.21 -38.98
N HIS A 219 -1.94 16.57 -40.23
CA HIS A 219 -3.28 16.99 -40.63
C HIS A 219 -4.29 15.84 -40.62
N LEU A 220 -3.91 14.63 -41.09
CA LEU A 220 -4.77 13.45 -41.04
C LEU A 220 -5.07 13.05 -39.58
N THR A 221 -4.05 13.05 -38.72
CA THR A 221 -4.23 12.73 -37.30
C THR A 221 -5.07 13.80 -36.59
N ALA A 222 -4.83 15.10 -36.84
CA ALA A 222 -5.67 16.19 -36.31
C ALA A 222 -7.14 16.10 -36.78
N THR A 223 -7.38 15.77 -38.05
CA THR A 223 -8.74 15.59 -38.59
C THR A 223 -9.47 14.43 -37.91
N SER A 224 -8.74 13.36 -37.58
CA SER A 224 -9.31 12.23 -36.84
C SER A 224 -9.77 12.61 -35.44
N LEU A 225 -9.04 13.51 -34.75
CA LEU A 225 -9.37 13.97 -33.40
C LEU A 225 -10.66 14.79 -33.37
N GLY A 226 -10.88 15.68 -34.35
CA GLY A 226 -12.14 16.41 -34.50
C GLY A 226 -13.36 15.50 -34.76
N SER A 227 -13.12 14.30 -35.31
CA SER A 227 -14.15 13.28 -35.54
C SER A 227 -14.35 12.32 -34.37
N ALA A 228 -13.38 12.23 -33.45
CA ALA A 228 -13.39 11.31 -32.31
C ALA A 228 -14.33 11.76 -31.18
N GLY A 229 -14.89 12.98 -31.26
CA GLY A 229 -15.96 13.43 -30.36
C GLY A 229 -15.50 13.60 -28.92
N GLY A 230 -14.30 14.13 -28.69
CA GLY A 230 -13.93 14.63 -27.37
C GLY A 230 -14.91 15.73 -26.95
N PRO A 231 -15.35 15.78 -25.68
CA PRO A 231 -16.22 16.86 -25.24
C PRO A 231 -15.48 18.18 -25.40
N ASP A 232 -16.10 19.14 -26.10
CA ASP A 232 -15.78 20.56 -25.95
C ASP A 232 -16.15 20.95 -24.51
N ALA A 233 -15.27 20.60 -23.56
CA ALA A 233 -15.42 21.02 -22.18
C ALA A 233 -15.24 22.56 -22.17
N PRO A 234 -16.25 23.34 -21.74
CA PRO A 234 -16.17 24.81 -21.78
C PRO A 234 -15.06 25.40 -20.90
N THR A 235 -14.45 24.58 -20.05
CA THR A 235 -13.50 24.97 -18.99
C THR A 235 -12.28 24.07 -19.03
N ASP A 236 -11.09 24.66 -19.06
CA ASP A 236 -9.84 23.92 -19.06
C ASP A 236 -9.73 23.05 -17.79
N PRO A 237 -9.41 21.75 -17.93
CA PRO A 237 -9.30 20.85 -16.79
C PRO A 237 -8.13 21.24 -15.89
N VAL A 238 -8.26 20.96 -14.59
CA VAL A 238 -7.20 21.20 -13.61
C VAL A 238 -6.04 20.26 -13.90
N GLU A 239 -4.84 20.83 -14.06
CA GLU A 239 -3.65 20.07 -14.38
C GLU A 239 -3.22 19.15 -13.23
N ARG A 240 -2.88 17.90 -13.58
CA ARG A 240 -2.27 16.92 -12.69
C ARG A 240 -0.79 16.77 -13.04
N PRO A 241 0.13 17.41 -12.30
CA PRO A 241 1.54 17.46 -12.68
C PRO A 241 2.19 16.07 -12.68
N ASP A 242 1.87 15.22 -11.69
CA ASP A 242 2.38 13.85 -11.61
C ASP A 242 2.02 13.04 -12.87
N ILE A 243 0.78 13.16 -13.35
CA ILE A 243 0.30 12.45 -14.56
C ILE A 243 0.95 13.03 -15.83
N SER A 244 1.05 14.36 -15.89
CA SER A 244 1.65 15.06 -17.03
C SER A 244 3.15 14.74 -17.16
N ALA A 245 3.85 14.58 -16.03
CA ALA A 245 5.25 14.16 -16.00
C ALA A 245 5.41 12.72 -16.51
N GLU A 246 4.53 11.79 -16.12
CA GLU A 246 4.54 10.41 -16.63
C GLU A 246 4.28 10.36 -18.14
N PHE A 247 3.32 11.13 -18.65
CA PHE A 247 3.10 11.23 -20.10
C PHE A 247 4.30 11.82 -20.84
N ALA A 248 4.96 12.83 -20.29
CA ALA A 248 6.15 13.42 -20.90
C ALA A 248 7.34 12.42 -20.91
N ALA A 249 7.52 11.68 -19.82
CA ALA A 249 8.53 10.62 -19.73
C ALA A 249 8.27 9.51 -20.75
N PHE A 250 7.01 9.10 -20.91
CA PHE A 250 6.60 8.06 -21.85
C PHE A 250 6.51 8.53 -23.31
N ALA A 251 6.34 9.82 -23.59
CA ALA A 251 6.28 10.34 -24.95
C ALA A 251 7.63 10.88 -25.46
N GLY A 252 8.60 11.08 -24.56
CA GLY A 252 9.94 11.57 -24.88
C GLY A 252 10.83 10.52 -25.58
N PRO A 253 11.91 10.96 -26.24
CA PRO A 253 12.85 10.06 -26.89
C PRO A 253 13.49 9.12 -25.86
N ASP A 254 13.73 7.88 -26.26
CA ASP A 254 14.38 6.88 -25.41
C ASP A 254 15.76 7.39 -25.03
N ARG A 255 15.97 7.65 -23.72
CA ARG A 255 17.31 7.98 -23.25
C ARG A 255 18.17 6.74 -23.44
N PRO A 256 19.28 6.81 -24.20
CA PRO A 256 20.22 5.71 -24.22
C PRO A 256 20.68 5.47 -22.79
N SER A 257 20.55 4.22 -22.33
CA SER A 257 21.11 3.76 -21.06
C SER A 257 22.56 4.24 -20.97
N SER A 258 22.86 5.09 -20.00
CA SER A 258 24.20 5.61 -19.73
C SER A 258 25.16 4.55 -19.14
N ALA A 259 24.79 3.26 -19.20
CA ALA A 259 25.64 2.13 -18.83
C ALA A 259 26.07 1.39 -20.11
N PRO A 260 27.36 1.44 -20.50
CA PRO A 260 27.87 0.82 -21.73
C PRO A 260 27.78 -0.71 -21.78
N ASP A 261 27.56 -1.40 -20.65
CA ASP A 261 27.64 -2.87 -20.51
C ASP A 261 26.35 -3.53 -19.97
N GLY A 262 25.21 -2.83 -20.00
CA GLY A 262 23.91 -3.42 -19.66
C GLY A 262 23.20 -4.04 -20.86
N PRO A 263 22.37 -5.08 -20.69
CA PRO A 263 21.51 -5.56 -21.78
C PRO A 263 20.67 -4.40 -22.30
N ALA A 264 20.58 -4.25 -23.63
CA ALA A 264 19.78 -3.21 -24.27
C ALA A 264 18.34 -3.27 -23.73
N VAL A 265 17.97 -2.30 -22.89
CA VAL A 265 16.63 -2.25 -22.29
C VAL A 265 15.67 -1.89 -23.42
N VAL A 266 14.86 -2.86 -23.84
CA VAL A 266 13.80 -2.64 -24.82
C VAL A 266 12.87 -1.55 -24.28
N PRO A 267 12.63 -0.46 -25.03
CA PRO A 267 11.81 0.65 -24.55
C PRO A 267 10.36 0.20 -24.35
N ALA A 268 9.73 0.76 -23.32
CA ALA A 268 8.31 0.54 -23.05
C ALA A 268 7.47 1.20 -24.15
N VAL A 269 6.47 0.45 -24.66
CA VAL A 269 5.60 0.89 -25.77
C VAL A 269 4.14 1.06 -25.34
N VAL A 270 3.77 0.64 -24.13
CA VAL A 270 2.43 0.77 -23.56
C VAL A 270 2.46 1.48 -22.22
N LEU A 271 1.68 2.55 -22.07
CA LEU A 271 1.39 3.19 -20.79
C LEU A 271 -0.09 3.02 -20.47
N ALA A 272 -0.40 2.51 -19.28
CA ALA A 272 -1.77 2.43 -18.79
C ALA A 272 -2.10 3.57 -17.82
N LEU A 273 -3.17 4.29 -18.09
CA LEU A 273 -3.81 5.24 -17.18
C LEU A 273 -5.05 4.58 -16.58
N VAL A 274 -4.94 4.15 -15.33
CA VAL A 274 -5.96 3.32 -14.69
C VAL A 274 -6.68 4.10 -13.59
N GLY A 275 -7.99 4.24 -13.72
CA GLY A 275 -8.80 4.96 -12.73
C GLY A 275 -10.25 4.47 -12.72
N ALA A 276 -10.91 4.65 -11.58
CA ALA A 276 -12.33 4.35 -11.47
C ALA A 276 -13.17 5.25 -12.42
N PRO A 277 -14.40 4.86 -12.77
CA PRO A 277 -15.35 5.74 -13.46
C PRO A 277 -15.42 7.12 -12.77
N GLY A 278 -15.58 8.19 -13.56
CA GLY A 278 -15.67 9.57 -13.05
C GLY A 278 -14.35 10.23 -12.61
N THR A 279 -13.23 9.50 -12.53
CA THR A 279 -11.93 10.06 -12.09
C THR A 279 -11.23 10.97 -13.12
N GLY A 280 -11.74 11.06 -14.36
CA GLY A 280 -11.22 11.96 -15.39
C GLY A 280 -10.24 11.35 -16.40
N ARG A 281 -10.29 10.04 -16.63
CA ARG A 281 -9.46 9.32 -17.62
C ARG A 281 -9.45 9.99 -19.01
N THR A 282 -10.63 10.10 -19.63
CA THR A 282 -10.85 10.78 -20.93
C THR A 282 -10.38 12.25 -20.89
N THR A 283 -10.55 12.94 -19.76
CA THR A 283 -10.10 14.33 -19.58
C THR A 283 -8.59 14.46 -19.65
N GLU A 284 -7.84 13.55 -19.02
CA GLU A 284 -6.38 13.53 -19.09
C GLU A 284 -5.87 13.19 -20.50
N LEU A 285 -6.56 12.29 -21.22
CA LEU A 285 -6.25 12.00 -22.63
C LEU A 285 -6.51 13.20 -23.54
N ALA A 286 -7.61 13.93 -23.32
CA ALA A 286 -7.89 15.18 -24.04
C ALA A 286 -6.82 16.23 -23.79
N ALA A 287 -6.40 16.40 -22.53
CA ALA A 287 -5.33 17.32 -22.17
C ALA A 287 -3.99 16.94 -22.81
N LEU A 288 -3.65 15.64 -22.85
CA LEU A 288 -2.46 15.13 -23.54
C LEU A 288 -2.49 15.43 -25.04
N THR A 289 -3.64 15.17 -25.68
CA THR A 289 -3.87 15.44 -27.10
C THR A 289 -3.69 16.92 -27.41
N ALA A 290 -4.32 17.80 -26.62
CA ALA A 290 -4.22 19.24 -26.79
C ALA A 290 -2.78 19.74 -26.64
N ARG A 291 -2.02 19.24 -25.65
CA ARG A 291 -0.60 19.58 -25.47
C ARG A 291 0.27 19.13 -26.64
N ARG A 292 0.03 17.93 -27.19
CA ARG A 292 0.79 17.43 -28.34
C ARG A 292 0.44 18.13 -29.65
N ALA A 293 -0.80 18.59 -29.81
CA ALA A 293 -1.22 19.35 -30.97
C ALA A 293 -0.73 20.82 -30.93
N ARG A 294 -0.76 21.46 -29.75
CA ARG A 294 -0.40 22.89 -29.56
C ARG A 294 1.03 23.12 -29.04
N GLY A 295 1.81 22.05 -28.88
CA GLY A 295 3.18 22.10 -28.39
C GLY A 295 4.14 22.79 -29.37
N PRO A 296 5.38 23.10 -28.93
CA PRO A 296 6.39 23.74 -29.80
C PRO A 296 6.77 22.87 -31.00
N VAL A 297 6.64 21.55 -30.88
CA VAL A 297 6.78 20.58 -31.97
C VAL A 297 5.50 19.75 -32.01
N PRO A 298 4.56 20.02 -32.93
CA PRO A 298 3.36 19.21 -33.10
C PRO A 298 3.72 17.76 -33.42
N ALA A 299 3.05 16.82 -32.77
CA ALA A 299 3.36 15.40 -32.91
C ALA A 299 2.13 14.56 -33.27
N PRO A 300 2.22 13.61 -34.24
CA PRO A 300 1.10 12.77 -34.65
C PRO A 300 0.49 12.02 -33.47
N THR A 301 -0.83 12.19 -33.29
CA THR A 301 -1.59 11.60 -32.17
C THR A 301 -2.95 11.14 -32.66
N LEU A 302 -3.31 9.88 -32.41
CA LEU A 302 -4.60 9.29 -32.80
C LEU A 302 -5.38 8.88 -31.57
N TRP A 303 -6.68 9.19 -31.56
CA TRP A 303 -7.59 8.80 -30.49
C TRP A 303 -8.58 7.74 -30.99
N LEU A 304 -8.50 6.55 -30.40
CA LEU A 304 -9.40 5.43 -30.60
C LEU A 304 -10.25 5.20 -29.33
N ARG A 305 -11.51 4.83 -29.51
CA ARG A 305 -12.36 4.34 -28.41
C ARG A 305 -12.46 2.83 -28.49
N GLY A 306 -12.51 2.15 -27.35
CA GLY A 306 -12.70 0.69 -27.30
C GLY A 306 -13.98 0.24 -28.01
N ALA A 307 -15.05 1.02 -27.91
CA ALA A 307 -16.32 0.77 -28.60
C ALA A 307 -16.23 0.88 -30.13
N ASP A 308 -15.21 1.55 -30.68
CA ASP A 308 -14.98 1.70 -32.12
C ASP A 308 -14.13 0.54 -32.70
N LEU A 309 -13.68 -0.40 -31.86
CA LEU A 309 -12.98 -1.61 -32.28
C LEU A 309 -13.95 -2.64 -32.89
N LEU A 310 -13.44 -3.49 -33.79
CA LEU A 310 -14.23 -4.52 -34.47
C LEU A 310 -13.84 -5.92 -34.00
N ALA A 311 -14.77 -6.86 -34.13
CA ALA A 311 -14.59 -8.24 -33.68
C ALA A 311 -13.45 -8.99 -34.41
N ASP A 312 -13.13 -8.57 -35.64
CA ASP A 312 -12.11 -9.15 -36.52
C ASP A 312 -10.77 -8.40 -36.47
N ASP A 313 -10.62 -7.42 -35.58
CA ASP A 313 -9.35 -6.71 -35.41
C ASP A 313 -8.27 -7.67 -34.90
N THR A 314 -7.15 -7.71 -35.62
CA THR A 314 -6.00 -8.54 -35.25
C THR A 314 -5.04 -7.80 -34.33
N SER A 315 -4.98 -6.47 -34.44
CA SER A 315 -4.20 -5.57 -33.59
C SER A 315 -4.79 -4.16 -33.59
N VAL A 316 -4.21 -3.25 -32.79
CA VAL A 316 -4.58 -1.83 -32.83
C VAL A 316 -4.37 -1.19 -34.22
N ALA A 317 -3.46 -1.73 -35.05
CA ALA A 317 -3.14 -1.20 -36.36
C ALA A 317 -4.36 -1.18 -37.31
N ASP A 318 -5.25 -2.17 -37.19
CA ASP A 318 -6.47 -2.25 -38.00
C ASP A 318 -7.41 -1.06 -37.73
N ALA A 319 -7.56 -0.71 -36.45
CA ALA A 319 -8.34 0.44 -36.01
C ALA A 319 -7.68 1.78 -36.40
N VAL A 320 -6.36 1.88 -36.31
CA VAL A 320 -5.58 3.02 -36.80
C VAL A 320 -5.78 3.21 -38.30
N ALA A 321 -5.66 2.14 -39.09
CA ALA A 321 -5.85 2.17 -40.54
C ALA A 321 -7.27 2.59 -40.94
N ARG A 322 -8.30 2.13 -40.22
CA ARG A 322 -9.68 2.60 -40.45
C ARG A 322 -9.84 4.09 -40.12
N THR A 323 -9.24 4.55 -39.03
CA THR A 323 -9.31 5.94 -38.57
C THR A 323 -8.63 6.88 -39.57
N LEU A 324 -7.44 6.53 -40.06
CA LEU A 324 -6.72 7.28 -41.10
C LEU A 324 -7.51 7.30 -42.41
N ARG A 325 -8.12 6.18 -42.83
CA ARG A 325 -9.01 6.15 -44.02
C ARG A 325 -10.25 7.04 -43.87
N ARG A 326 -10.79 7.18 -42.65
CA ARG A 326 -11.91 8.11 -42.39
C ARG A 326 -11.45 9.56 -42.45
N ALA A 327 -10.32 9.89 -41.82
CA ALA A 327 -9.72 11.22 -41.89
C ALA A 327 -9.37 11.59 -43.34
N GLY A 328 -8.77 10.67 -44.09
CA GLY A 328 -8.47 10.84 -45.51
C GLY A 328 -9.70 11.18 -46.34
N ARG A 329 -10.84 10.51 -46.11
CA ARG A 329 -12.12 10.85 -46.79
C ARG A 329 -12.57 12.28 -46.51
N ILE A 330 -12.39 12.78 -45.28
CA ILE A 330 -12.75 14.15 -44.89
C ILE A 330 -11.82 15.15 -45.58
N VAL A 331 -10.51 14.89 -45.56
CA VAL A 331 -9.49 15.75 -46.19
C VAL A 331 -9.64 15.79 -47.72
N THR A 332 -9.96 14.66 -48.36
CA THR A 332 -10.29 14.61 -49.80
C THR A 332 -11.57 15.40 -50.11
N ALA A 333 -12.60 15.30 -49.27
CA ALA A 333 -13.83 16.09 -49.44
C ALA A 333 -13.58 17.60 -49.29
N ALA A 334 -12.56 18.00 -48.53
CA ALA A 334 -12.10 19.39 -48.42
C ALA A 334 -11.22 19.87 -49.59
N GLY A 335 -10.98 19.04 -50.61
CA GLY A 335 -10.26 19.41 -51.84
C GLY A 335 -8.80 18.98 -51.91
N ALA A 336 -8.30 18.18 -50.97
CA ALA A 336 -6.93 17.67 -51.03
C ALA A 336 -6.76 16.60 -52.12
N GLY A 337 -5.72 16.74 -52.95
CA GLY A 337 -5.31 15.75 -53.95
C GLY A 337 -4.43 14.64 -53.36
N GLY A 338 -4.55 13.42 -53.89
CA GLY A 338 -3.77 12.25 -53.44
C GLY A 338 -4.63 11.03 -53.11
N ASP A 339 -4.13 9.83 -53.43
CA ASP A 339 -4.72 8.58 -52.97
C ASP A 339 -4.44 8.37 -51.47
N MET A 340 -5.44 8.63 -50.64
CA MET A 340 -5.32 8.51 -49.17
C MET A 340 -5.15 7.06 -48.68
N SER A 341 -5.32 6.05 -49.55
CA SER A 341 -5.08 4.64 -49.17
C SER A 341 -3.62 4.36 -48.84
N THR A 342 -2.69 5.19 -49.33
CA THR A 342 -1.25 5.08 -49.07
C THR A 342 -0.84 5.60 -47.69
N ALA A 343 -1.75 6.28 -46.98
CA ALA A 343 -1.53 6.75 -45.61
C ALA A 343 -1.80 5.62 -44.59
N GLY A 344 -1.08 4.50 -44.78
CA GLY A 344 -1.12 3.36 -43.88
C GLY A 344 -0.51 3.67 -42.51
N PRO A 345 -0.86 2.91 -41.47
CA PRO A 345 -0.45 3.17 -40.10
C PRO A 345 1.07 3.07 -39.93
N GLU A 346 1.75 2.12 -40.59
CA GLU A 346 3.22 1.97 -40.59
C GLU A 346 3.91 3.20 -41.20
N ARG A 347 3.33 3.76 -42.26
CA ARG A 347 3.92 4.93 -42.94
C ARG A 347 3.82 6.18 -42.07
N VAL A 348 2.69 6.39 -41.41
CA VAL A 348 2.51 7.51 -40.46
C VAL A 348 3.42 7.35 -39.25
N ALA A 349 3.58 6.13 -38.74
CA ALA A 349 4.46 5.83 -37.62
C ALA A 349 5.94 6.15 -37.95
N ARG A 350 6.44 5.70 -39.11
CA ARG A 350 7.81 6.01 -39.58
C ARG A 350 8.06 7.51 -39.72
N LEU A 351 7.12 8.26 -40.33
CA LEU A 351 7.23 9.72 -40.45
C LEU A 351 7.29 10.41 -39.08
N ALA A 352 6.56 9.89 -38.09
CA ALA A 352 6.60 10.39 -36.73
C ALA A 352 7.96 10.08 -36.07
N GLU A 353 8.45 8.85 -36.20
CA GLU A 353 9.74 8.41 -35.67
C GLU A 353 10.92 9.22 -36.25
N GLU A 354 10.95 9.44 -37.56
CA GLU A 354 11.95 10.28 -38.25
C GLU A 354 11.97 11.73 -37.76
N SER A 355 10.84 12.23 -37.26
CA SER A 355 10.72 13.57 -36.66
C SER A 355 11.24 13.65 -35.22
N GLY A 356 11.62 12.52 -34.62
CA GLY A 356 12.04 12.41 -33.22
C GLY A 356 10.88 12.38 -32.22
N SER A 357 9.63 12.26 -32.70
CA SER A 357 8.42 12.21 -31.87
C SER A 357 7.53 11.03 -32.31
N PRO A 358 7.46 9.94 -31.53
CA PRO A 358 6.74 8.73 -31.95
C PRO A 358 5.25 9.00 -32.15
N LEU A 359 4.64 8.22 -33.05
CA LEU A 359 3.18 8.19 -33.21
C LEU A 359 2.56 7.71 -31.90
N LEU A 360 1.69 8.54 -31.31
CA LEU A 360 1.00 8.22 -30.08
C LEU A 360 -0.44 7.81 -30.38
N VAL A 361 -0.79 6.55 -30.06
CA VAL A 361 -2.15 6.05 -30.13
C VAL A 361 -2.75 6.09 -28.72
N LEU A 362 -3.92 6.72 -28.57
CA LEU A 362 -4.70 6.75 -27.34
C LEU A 362 -5.86 5.78 -27.50
N LEU A 363 -6.01 4.82 -26.60
CA LEU A 363 -7.13 3.89 -26.55
C LEU A 363 -7.93 4.14 -25.28
N ASP A 364 -9.09 4.79 -25.44
CA ASP A 364 -10.00 5.16 -24.35
C ASP A 364 -11.12 4.12 -24.18
N GLY A 365 -11.25 3.57 -22.98
CA GLY A 365 -12.26 2.58 -22.64
C GLY A 365 -12.20 1.28 -23.45
N PRO A 366 -11.03 0.61 -23.59
CA PRO A 366 -10.92 -0.68 -24.29
C PRO A 366 -11.86 -1.76 -23.72
N GLU A 367 -12.28 -1.64 -22.46
CA GLU A 367 -13.28 -2.51 -21.84
C GLU A 367 -14.62 -2.54 -22.59
N GLU A 368 -14.93 -1.50 -23.38
CA GLU A 368 -16.13 -1.42 -24.24
C GLU A 368 -15.99 -2.21 -25.55
N MET A 369 -14.88 -2.92 -25.77
CA MET A 369 -14.66 -3.66 -27.03
C MET A 369 -15.67 -4.82 -27.25
N PRO A 370 -15.86 -5.24 -28.52
CA PRO A 370 -16.75 -6.37 -28.83
C PRO A 370 -16.36 -7.64 -28.06
N PRO A 371 -17.33 -8.42 -27.53
CA PRO A 371 -17.05 -9.63 -26.74
C PRO A 371 -16.19 -10.68 -27.45
N ALA A 372 -16.31 -10.79 -28.78
CA ALA A 372 -15.48 -11.69 -29.58
C ALA A 372 -13.98 -11.31 -29.52
N LEU A 373 -13.68 -10.01 -29.64
CA LEU A 373 -12.31 -9.51 -29.51
C LEU A 373 -11.80 -9.64 -28.07
N ALA A 374 -12.66 -9.41 -27.08
CA ALA A 374 -12.34 -9.61 -25.67
C ALA A 374 -11.94 -11.08 -25.38
N HIS A 375 -12.47 -12.05 -26.12
CA HIS A 375 -12.09 -13.45 -25.98
C HIS A 375 -10.68 -13.74 -26.55
N GLU A 376 -10.26 -13.02 -27.58
CA GLU A 376 -8.94 -13.14 -28.21
C GLU A 376 -7.90 -12.13 -27.68
N SER A 377 -8.17 -11.51 -26.50
CA SER A 377 -7.36 -10.41 -25.97
C SER A 377 -5.88 -10.72 -25.80
N ALA A 378 -5.50 -11.97 -25.49
CA ALA A 378 -4.09 -12.35 -25.38
C ALA A 378 -3.36 -12.24 -26.73
N ARG A 379 -3.98 -12.76 -27.80
CA ARG A 379 -3.44 -12.72 -29.17
C ARG A 379 -3.42 -11.28 -29.69
N TRP A 380 -4.51 -10.56 -29.51
CA TRP A 380 -4.64 -9.16 -29.94
C TRP A 380 -3.64 -8.24 -29.23
N THR A 381 -3.42 -8.45 -27.92
CA THR A 381 -2.45 -7.68 -27.12
C THR A 381 -1.01 -7.96 -27.57
N ALA A 382 -0.66 -9.23 -27.82
CA ALA A 382 0.67 -9.60 -28.32
C ALA A 382 0.97 -8.97 -29.69
N ALA A 383 0.04 -9.11 -30.64
CA ALA A 383 0.16 -8.52 -31.98
C ALA A 383 0.22 -6.98 -31.95
N THR A 384 -0.54 -6.36 -31.04
CA THR A 384 -0.48 -4.90 -30.82
C THR A 384 0.89 -4.45 -30.33
N VAL A 385 1.48 -5.15 -29.35
CA VAL A 385 2.81 -4.82 -28.83
C VAL A 385 3.92 -5.05 -29.86
N GLU A 386 3.81 -6.10 -30.67
CA GLU A 386 4.73 -6.37 -31.78
C GLU A 386 4.69 -5.23 -32.81
N TRP A 387 3.50 -4.86 -33.28
CA TRP A 387 3.33 -3.76 -34.23
C TRP A 387 3.86 -2.41 -33.70
N LEU A 388 3.64 -2.11 -32.42
CA LEU A 388 4.14 -0.88 -31.79
C LEU A 388 5.68 -0.84 -31.79
N ARG A 389 6.34 -1.97 -31.47
CA ARG A 389 7.80 -2.08 -31.44
C ARG A 389 8.41 -1.98 -32.83
N ASP A 390 7.83 -2.65 -33.82
CA ASP A 390 8.35 -2.70 -35.18
C ASP A 390 8.28 -1.34 -35.90
N ASN A 391 7.41 -0.43 -35.43
CA ASN A 391 7.15 0.85 -36.08
C ASN A 391 7.47 2.07 -35.19
N GLY A 392 8.12 1.87 -34.04
CA GLY A 392 8.46 2.98 -33.12
C GLY A 392 7.24 3.74 -32.58
N ALA A 393 6.06 3.11 -32.54
CA ALA A 393 4.82 3.72 -32.08
C ALA A 393 4.57 3.45 -30.59
N ARG A 394 3.80 4.33 -29.94
CA ARG A 394 3.48 4.24 -28.51
C ARG A 394 1.98 4.23 -28.26
N LEU A 395 1.53 3.45 -27.30
CA LEU A 395 0.12 3.29 -26.94
C LEU A 395 -0.14 3.76 -25.52
N VAL A 396 -1.11 4.65 -25.33
CA VAL A 396 -1.68 4.99 -24.02
C VAL A 396 -3.05 4.36 -23.90
N VAL A 397 -3.25 3.53 -22.89
CA VAL A 397 -4.52 2.86 -22.62
C VAL A 397 -5.18 3.48 -21.39
N ALA A 398 -6.35 4.08 -21.55
CA ALA A 398 -7.14 4.58 -20.42
C ALA A 398 -8.31 3.64 -20.12
N CYS A 399 -8.27 2.96 -18.97
CA CYS A 399 -9.21 1.86 -18.66
C CYS A 399 -9.51 1.78 -17.16
N GLY A 400 -10.58 1.05 -16.82
CA GLY A 400 -10.92 0.70 -15.44
C GLY A 400 -9.92 -0.29 -14.82
N PRO A 401 -9.76 -0.29 -13.49
CA PRO A 401 -8.84 -1.21 -12.81
C PRO A 401 -9.18 -2.69 -13.03
N GLU A 402 -10.45 -3.03 -13.17
CA GLU A 402 -10.94 -4.40 -13.39
C GLU A 402 -10.49 -4.95 -14.75
N TYR A 403 -10.46 -4.10 -15.78
CA TYR A 403 -9.97 -4.46 -17.10
C TYR A 403 -8.45 -4.62 -17.08
N TRP A 404 -7.73 -3.63 -16.53
CA TRP A 404 -6.27 -3.64 -16.51
C TRP A 404 -5.67 -4.78 -15.69
N GLU A 405 -6.33 -5.20 -14.60
CA GLU A 405 -5.91 -6.35 -13.80
C GLU A 405 -5.74 -7.61 -14.65
N SER A 406 -6.60 -7.80 -15.65
CA SER A 406 -6.56 -8.97 -16.54
C SER A 406 -5.68 -8.71 -17.75
N THR A 407 -5.89 -7.61 -18.46
CA THR A 407 -5.21 -7.33 -19.73
C THR A 407 -3.75 -6.92 -19.57
N GLY A 408 -3.42 -6.16 -18.53
CA GLY A 408 -2.03 -5.75 -18.28
C GLY A 408 -1.11 -6.94 -17.98
N ALA A 409 -1.65 -8.05 -17.46
CA ALA A 409 -0.90 -9.29 -17.24
C ALA A 409 -0.62 -10.07 -18.54
N LEU A 410 -1.35 -9.78 -19.63
CA LEU A 410 -1.14 -10.36 -20.95
C LEU A 410 -0.03 -9.66 -21.74
N CYS A 411 0.40 -8.47 -21.30
CA CYS A 411 1.46 -7.74 -21.97
C CYS A 411 2.83 -8.45 -21.83
N PRO A 412 3.60 -8.58 -22.92
CA PRO A 412 4.95 -9.15 -22.85
C PRO A 412 5.87 -8.40 -21.88
N PRO A 413 6.88 -9.07 -21.27
CA PRO A 413 7.86 -8.42 -20.41
C PRO A 413 8.53 -7.21 -21.10
N GLY A 414 8.72 -6.13 -20.34
CA GLY A 414 9.31 -4.88 -20.84
C GLY A 414 8.42 -4.05 -21.77
N ALA A 415 7.20 -4.48 -22.09
CA ALA A 415 6.29 -3.68 -22.91
C ALA A 415 5.65 -2.50 -22.14
N LEU A 416 5.45 -2.68 -20.83
CA LEU A 416 4.75 -1.70 -19.99
C LEU A 416 5.69 -0.62 -19.44
N HIS A 417 5.21 0.62 -19.49
CA HIS A 417 5.82 1.75 -18.81
C HIS A 417 5.76 1.55 -17.29
N HIS A 418 6.90 1.75 -16.62
CA HIS A 418 6.99 1.64 -15.18
C HIS A 418 6.97 3.06 -14.59
N PRO A 419 5.82 3.52 -14.08
CA PRO A 419 5.73 4.87 -13.52
C PRO A 419 6.49 4.96 -12.20
N ALA A 420 6.84 6.17 -11.80
CA ALA A 420 7.53 6.44 -10.53
C ALA A 420 6.70 6.00 -9.31
N ARG A 421 5.37 6.00 -9.45
CA ARG A 421 4.43 5.50 -8.44
C ARG A 421 3.45 4.50 -9.07
N PRO A 422 3.82 3.21 -9.15
CA PRO A 422 2.96 2.21 -9.77
C PRO A 422 1.68 1.97 -8.96
N ALA A 423 0.59 1.67 -9.67
CA ALA A 423 -0.63 1.17 -9.06
C ALA A 423 -0.35 -0.18 -8.36
N GLY A 424 -0.32 -0.17 -7.02
CA GLY A 424 -0.11 -1.40 -6.25
C GLY A 424 -1.16 -2.47 -6.59
N ARG A 425 -0.72 -3.73 -6.71
CA ARG A 425 -1.54 -4.93 -7.00
C ARG A 425 -2.14 -4.99 -8.42
N LEU A 426 -1.77 -4.06 -9.30
CA LEU A 426 -2.03 -4.14 -10.73
C LEU A 426 -0.70 -4.30 -11.48
N PRO A 427 -0.74 -4.82 -12.73
CA PRO A 427 0.39 -4.65 -13.64
C PRO A 427 0.80 -3.16 -13.73
N PRO A 428 2.08 -2.84 -13.98
CA PRO A 428 2.58 -1.46 -14.02
C PRO A 428 1.64 -0.49 -14.74
N ALA A 429 1.15 0.51 -14.01
CA ALA A 429 0.17 1.48 -14.49
C ALA A 429 0.22 2.78 -13.68
N VAL A 430 -0.07 3.90 -14.34
CA VAL A 430 -0.29 5.21 -13.73
C VAL A 430 -1.68 5.22 -13.11
N ARG A 431 -1.75 5.39 -11.79
CA ARG A 431 -3.03 5.40 -11.07
C ARG A 431 -3.68 6.78 -11.12
N LEU A 432 -4.93 6.84 -11.56
CA LEU A 432 -5.78 8.01 -11.52
C LEU A 432 -6.86 7.84 -10.44
N GLY A 433 -6.87 8.74 -9.46
CA GLY A 433 -7.86 8.77 -8.38
C GLY A 433 -8.58 10.12 -8.30
N ASP A 434 -9.27 10.34 -7.19
CA ASP A 434 -9.85 11.64 -6.83
C ASP A 434 -8.77 12.73 -6.76
N LEU A 435 -9.21 13.98 -6.92
CA LEU A 435 -8.30 15.13 -6.83
C LEU A 435 -7.71 15.24 -5.42
N THR A 436 -6.46 15.67 -5.34
CA THR A 436 -5.90 16.15 -4.06
C THR A 436 -6.68 17.36 -3.56
N ALA A 437 -6.59 17.67 -2.26
CA ALA A 437 -7.30 18.82 -1.68
C ALA A 437 -7.03 20.15 -2.44
N GLY A 438 -5.76 20.40 -2.80
CA GLY A 438 -5.38 21.60 -3.55
C GLY A 438 -5.87 21.60 -5.00
N GLN A 439 -5.91 20.44 -5.67
CA GLN A 439 -6.48 20.31 -7.01
C GLN A 439 -7.99 20.47 -7.01
N ALA A 440 -8.68 19.90 -6.00
CA ALA A 440 -10.12 20.02 -5.82
C ALA A 440 -10.55 21.48 -5.58
N ALA A 441 -9.80 22.21 -4.74
CA ALA A 441 -10.05 23.64 -4.50
C ALA A 441 -9.93 24.47 -5.80
N ARG A 442 -8.89 24.22 -6.61
CA ARG A 442 -8.71 24.86 -7.92
C ARG A 442 -9.83 24.49 -8.91
N ALA A 443 -10.28 23.24 -8.88
CA ALA A 443 -11.39 22.80 -9.72
C ALA A 443 -12.70 23.50 -9.32
N ALA A 444 -12.98 23.56 -8.02
CA ALA A 444 -14.14 24.26 -7.47
C ALA A 444 -14.12 25.75 -7.85
N GLU A 445 -12.97 26.42 -7.75
CA GLU A 445 -12.79 27.82 -8.17
C GLU A 445 -13.12 28.00 -9.66
N ARG A 446 -12.57 27.16 -10.55
CA ARG A 446 -12.83 27.22 -12.00
C ARG A 446 -14.30 26.95 -12.35
N TYR A 447 -14.96 26.09 -11.59
CA TYR A 447 -16.38 25.77 -11.75
C TYR A 447 -17.32 26.73 -11.00
N ALA A 448 -16.79 27.77 -10.33
CA ALA A 448 -17.55 28.69 -9.48
C ALA A 448 -18.40 27.97 -8.40
N ILE A 449 -17.86 26.91 -7.80
CA ILE A 449 -18.49 26.16 -6.71
C ILE A 449 -18.04 26.76 -5.38
N PRO A 450 -18.97 27.23 -4.52
CA PRO A 450 -18.63 27.76 -3.20
C PRO A 450 -17.94 26.73 -2.29
N PRO A 451 -17.10 27.17 -1.33
CA PRO A 451 -16.54 26.27 -0.34
C PRO A 451 -17.67 25.62 0.48
N ALA A 452 -17.51 24.34 0.80
CA ALA A 452 -18.50 23.54 1.53
C ALA A 452 -19.88 23.41 0.85
N ALA A 453 -19.94 23.49 -0.48
CA ALA A 453 -21.15 23.21 -1.27
C ALA A 453 -21.48 21.71 -1.43
N LEU A 454 -20.62 20.80 -0.95
CA LEU A 454 -20.79 19.35 -1.00
C LEU A 454 -20.61 18.75 0.39
N ALA A 455 -21.23 17.61 0.63
CA ALA A 455 -21.01 16.83 1.84
C ALA A 455 -19.52 16.46 2.01
N PRO A 456 -18.98 16.42 3.24
CA PRO A 456 -17.58 16.07 3.49
C PRO A 456 -17.19 14.73 2.84
N GLY A 457 -16.12 14.73 2.04
CA GLY A 457 -15.62 13.54 1.35
C GLY A 457 -16.17 13.34 -0.07
N HIS A 458 -17.07 14.19 -0.55
CA HIS A 458 -17.57 14.20 -1.93
C HIS A 458 -17.02 15.37 -2.76
N ASP A 459 -16.27 16.27 -2.13
CA ASP A 459 -15.72 17.53 -2.66
C ASP A 459 -14.46 17.36 -3.53
N ARG A 460 -13.99 16.13 -3.74
CA ARG A 460 -12.76 15.83 -4.48
C ARG A 460 -12.97 15.03 -5.76
N HIS A 461 -14.17 14.49 -5.96
CA HIS A 461 -14.46 13.63 -7.10
C HIS A 461 -14.71 14.48 -8.37
N PRO A 462 -13.91 14.33 -9.45
CA PRO A 462 -13.98 15.21 -10.62
C PRO A 462 -15.36 15.26 -11.29
N LEU A 463 -16.01 14.11 -11.47
CA LEU A 463 -17.32 14.05 -12.10
C LEU A 463 -18.38 14.76 -11.24
N THR A 464 -18.40 14.53 -9.93
CA THR A 464 -19.33 15.18 -9.00
C THR A 464 -19.21 16.69 -9.06
N LEU A 465 -17.98 17.24 -9.05
CA LEU A 465 -17.74 18.67 -9.16
C LEU A 465 -18.28 19.23 -10.47
N ARG A 466 -18.01 18.55 -11.60
CA ARG A 466 -18.51 18.96 -12.92
C ARG A 466 -20.04 18.96 -12.98
N LEU A 467 -20.68 17.87 -12.57
CA LEU A 467 -22.14 17.73 -12.64
C LEU A 467 -22.83 18.72 -11.70
N LEU A 468 -22.27 18.98 -10.52
CA LEU A 468 -22.78 20.01 -9.61
C LEU A 468 -22.67 21.41 -10.25
N ALA A 469 -21.58 21.72 -10.94
CA ALA A 469 -21.43 22.99 -11.64
C ALA A 469 -22.49 23.18 -12.72
N GLU A 470 -22.76 22.14 -13.51
CA GLU A 470 -23.81 22.15 -14.54
C GLU A 470 -25.22 22.32 -13.92
N VAL A 471 -25.50 21.67 -12.79
CA VAL A 471 -26.75 21.84 -12.05
C VAL A 471 -26.90 23.27 -11.51
N ARG A 472 -25.86 23.80 -10.87
CA ARG A 472 -25.88 25.17 -10.33
C ARG A 472 -26.03 26.23 -11.41
N ALA A 473 -25.37 26.05 -12.56
CA ALA A 473 -25.49 26.97 -13.70
C ALA A 473 -26.93 27.02 -14.27
N ALA A 474 -27.72 25.96 -14.08
CA ALA A 474 -29.10 25.88 -14.55
C ALA A 474 -30.15 26.39 -13.53
N LEU A 475 -29.78 26.57 -12.26
CA LEU A 475 -30.69 26.99 -11.19
C LEU A 475 -30.61 28.51 -10.96
N PRO A 476 -31.76 29.21 -10.76
CA PRO A 476 -31.74 30.63 -10.44
C PRO A 476 -31.42 30.87 -8.96
N GLY A 477 -30.22 31.38 -8.67
CA GLY A 477 -29.78 31.80 -7.33
C GLY A 477 -28.98 30.75 -6.56
N ASP A 478 -28.53 31.11 -5.36
CA ASP A 478 -27.84 30.18 -4.46
C ASP A 478 -28.86 29.23 -3.82
N VAL A 479 -28.59 27.92 -3.96
CA VAL A 479 -29.39 26.85 -3.35
C VAL A 479 -28.70 26.37 -2.09
N ASP A 480 -29.42 26.41 -0.98
CA ASP A 480 -28.95 25.92 0.32
C ASP A 480 -28.84 24.38 0.32
N GLY A 481 -27.74 23.84 0.85
CA GLY A 481 -27.54 22.41 1.04
C GLY A 481 -26.11 21.94 0.81
N GLN A 482 -25.80 20.73 1.28
CA GLN A 482 -24.51 20.05 1.08
C GLN A 482 -24.77 18.65 0.49
N PRO A 483 -25.16 18.55 -0.80
CA PRO A 483 -25.51 17.27 -1.39
C PRO A 483 -24.34 16.28 -1.40
N ASP A 484 -24.66 14.99 -1.32
CA ASP A 484 -23.72 13.90 -1.61
C ASP A 484 -23.63 13.64 -3.14
N THR A 485 -22.73 12.75 -3.57
CA THR A 485 -22.56 12.42 -5.00
C THR A 485 -23.85 11.89 -5.64
N GLU A 486 -24.65 11.09 -4.92
CA GLU A 486 -25.87 10.49 -5.47
C GLU A 486 -26.98 11.54 -5.63
N GLU A 487 -27.08 12.48 -4.69
CA GLU A 487 -27.99 13.62 -4.79
C GLU A 487 -27.62 14.54 -5.98
N VAL A 488 -26.32 14.74 -6.23
CA VAL A 488 -25.84 15.45 -7.43
C VAL A 488 -26.21 14.68 -8.70
N PHE A 489 -26.05 13.35 -8.73
CA PHE A 489 -26.43 12.52 -9.88
C PHE A 489 -27.93 12.58 -10.16
N ALA A 490 -28.77 12.53 -9.11
CA ALA A 490 -30.22 12.68 -9.23
C ALA A 490 -30.59 14.06 -9.78
N ALA A 491 -30.04 15.14 -9.21
CA ALA A 491 -30.31 16.50 -9.67
C ALA A 491 -29.85 16.74 -11.12
N HIS A 492 -28.70 16.18 -11.50
CA HIS A 492 -28.19 16.27 -12.88
C HIS A 492 -29.08 15.46 -13.85
N LEU A 493 -29.53 14.27 -13.47
CA LEU A 493 -30.44 13.46 -14.29
C LEU A 493 -31.77 14.19 -14.51
N ASP A 494 -32.34 14.80 -13.47
CA ASP A 494 -33.55 15.61 -13.57
C ASP A 494 -33.36 16.82 -14.49
N LEU A 495 -32.20 17.50 -14.39
CA LEU A 495 -31.84 18.59 -15.29
C LEU A 495 -31.74 18.13 -16.75
N MET A 496 -31.11 16.98 -17.02
CA MET A 496 -31.02 16.42 -18.37
C MET A 496 -32.40 16.07 -18.91
N CYS A 497 -33.25 15.44 -18.11
CA CYS A 497 -34.62 15.11 -18.50
C CYS A 497 -35.44 16.38 -18.82
N LEU A 498 -35.23 17.46 -18.05
CA LEU A 498 -35.85 18.75 -18.31
C LEU A 498 -35.34 19.38 -19.63
N ARG A 499 -34.03 19.40 -19.87
CA ARG A 499 -33.43 19.94 -21.10
C ARG A 499 -33.90 19.18 -22.34
N VAL A 500 -33.89 17.85 -22.28
CA VAL A 500 -34.43 16.99 -23.36
C VAL A 500 -35.91 17.29 -23.59
N ALA A 501 -36.72 17.43 -22.53
CA ALA A 501 -38.12 17.79 -22.66
C ALA A 501 -38.33 19.17 -23.30
N VAL A 502 -37.53 20.18 -22.93
CA VAL A 502 -37.55 21.51 -23.55
C VAL A 502 -37.22 21.43 -25.05
N ARG A 503 -36.23 20.62 -25.44
CA ARG A 503 -35.84 20.47 -26.85
C ARG A 503 -36.91 19.74 -27.67
N ILE A 504 -37.51 18.67 -27.13
CA ILE A 504 -38.64 17.98 -27.78
C ILE A 504 -39.83 18.93 -27.93
N ALA A 505 -40.13 19.71 -26.88
CA ALA A 505 -41.18 20.72 -26.90
C ALA A 505 -40.95 21.78 -27.98
N ALA A 506 -39.72 22.30 -28.11
CA ALA A 506 -39.36 23.30 -29.11
C ALA A 506 -39.52 22.79 -30.55
N ALA A 507 -39.31 21.48 -30.79
CA ALA A 507 -39.49 20.86 -32.09
C ALA A 507 -40.98 20.59 -32.46
N SER A 508 -41.91 20.67 -31.49
CA SER A 508 -43.29 20.16 -31.64
C SER A 508 -44.37 21.24 -31.90
N GLY A 509 -44.04 22.53 -31.99
CA GLY A 509 -45.01 23.62 -32.25
C GLY A 509 -45.05 24.70 -31.15
N PRO A 510 -46.16 25.47 -30.99
CA PRO A 510 -46.17 26.68 -30.16
C PRO A 510 -45.75 26.40 -28.72
N ALA A 511 -44.95 27.32 -28.16
CA ALA A 511 -44.22 27.16 -26.90
C ALA A 511 -45.12 26.60 -25.77
N PRO A 512 -44.93 25.34 -25.35
CA PRO A 512 -45.78 24.74 -24.33
C PRO A 512 -45.53 25.42 -22.97
N GLY A 513 -46.59 25.65 -22.22
CA GLY A 513 -46.49 26.21 -20.87
C GLY A 513 -45.67 25.31 -19.93
N GLY A 514 -45.02 25.89 -18.90
CA GLY A 514 -44.08 25.19 -18.03
C GLY A 514 -44.63 23.91 -17.36
N GLY A 515 -45.94 23.83 -17.10
CA GLY A 515 -46.58 22.61 -16.59
C GLY A 515 -46.56 21.42 -17.58
N ALA A 516 -46.67 21.69 -18.88
CA ALA A 516 -46.59 20.66 -19.91
C ALA A 516 -45.15 20.15 -20.09
N VAL A 517 -44.15 21.04 -20.01
CA VAL A 517 -42.73 20.69 -20.03
C VAL A 517 -42.38 19.80 -18.83
N ARG A 518 -42.85 20.11 -17.62
CA ARG A 518 -42.65 19.26 -16.43
C ARG A 518 -43.23 17.85 -16.60
N ARG A 519 -44.44 17.71 -17.16
CA ARG A 519 -45.02 16.39 -17.46
C ARG A 519 -44.26 15.64 -18.55
N LEU A 520 -43.68 16.35 -19.51
CA LEU A 520 -42.83 15.74 -20.52
C LEU A 520 -41.50 15.29 -19.91
N ALA A 521 -40.88 16.10 -19.06
CA ALA A 521 -39.66 15.73 -18.33
C ALA A 521 -39.86 14.47 -17.47
N ALA A 522 -40.99 14.34 -16.77
CA ALA A 522 -41.33 13.11 -16.05
C ALA A 522 -41.47 11.88 -16.97
N ARG A 523 -42.01 12.06 -18.19
CA ARG A 523 -42.07 10.99 -19.20
C ARG A 523 -40.69 10.63 -19.74
N VAL A 524 -39.84 11.63 -19.99
CA VAL A 524 -38.45 11.42 -20.40
C VAL A 524 -37.70 10.65 -19.32
N ALA A 525 -37.82 11.04 -18.05
CA ALA A 525 -37.23 10.32 -16.92
C ALA A 525 -37.70 8.85 -16.89
N GLY A 526 -38.99 8.59 -17.07
CA GLY A 526 -39.53 7.23 -17.20
C GLY A 526 -38.87 6.40 -18.32
N GLN A 527 -38.66 6.99 -19.50
CA GLN A 527 -37.97 6.34 -20.62
C GLN A 527 -36.47 6.15 -20.35
N VAL A 528 -35.81 7.09 -19.68
CA VAL A 528 -34.40 6.95 -19.30
C VAL A 528 -34.21 5.82 -18.29
N HIS A 529 -35.12 5.67 -17.32
CA HIS A 529 -35.11 4.51 -16.42
C HIS A 529 -35.41 3.19 -17.15
N GLU A 530 -36.24 3.19 -18.21
CA GLU A 530 -36.42 2.02 -19.07
C GLU A 530 -35.16 1.70 -19.88
N ALA A 531 -34.51 2.72 -20.44
CA ALA A 531 -33.23 2.57 -21.12
C ALA A 531 -32.18 1.94 -20.20
N ALA A 532 -32.07 2.42 -18.96
CA ALA A 532 -31.18 1.85 -17.95
C ALA A 532 -31.50 0.38 -17.62
N ARG A 533 -32.78 0.00 -17.54
CA ARG A 533 -33.19 -1.41 -17.39
C ARG A 533 -32.73 -2.27 -18.55
N ARG A 534 -32.91 -1.80 -19.79
CA ARG A 534 -32.53 -2.52 -21.01
C ARG A 534 -31.01 -2.67 -21.14
N CYS A 535 -30.22 -1.72 -20.64
CA CYS A 535 -28.76 -1.82 -20.55
C CYS A 535 -28.24 -2.96 -19.65
N LEU A 536 -29.05 -3.50 -18.74
CA LEU A 536 -28.67 -4.63 -17.88
C LEU A 536 -28.76 -5.99 -18.59
N GLY A 537 -29.28 -6.03 -19.83
CA GLY A 537 -29.38 -7.23 -20.65
C GLY A 537 -28.03 -7.79 -21.11
N PRO A 538 -28.02 -8.89 -21.88
CA PRO A 538 -26.79 -9.49 -22.40
C PRO A 538 -26.05 -8.51 -23.33
N GLY A 539 -24.92 -7.94 -22.88
CA GLY A 539 -24.10 -6.98 -23.62
C GLY A 539 -23.09 -6.24 -22.75
N GLN A 540 -22.37 -5.27 -23.34
CA GLN A 540 -21.37 -4.41 -22.66
C GLN A 540 -22.00 -3.21 -21.94
N GLY A 541 -23.27 -3.28 -21.52
CA GLY A 541 -23.99 -2.15 -20.92
C GLY A 541 -24.56 -1.15 -21.93
N GLU A 542 -24.53 -1.47 -23.22
CA GLU A 542 -25.07 -0.64 -24.32
C GLU A 542 -26.52 -1.00 -24.66
N LEU A 543 -27.27 0.00 -25.14
CA LEU A 543 -28.54 -0.18 -25.84
C LEU A 543 -28.27 -0.42 -27.32
N GLY A 544 -28.66 -1.60 -27.83
CA GLY A 544 -28.67 -1.86 -29.26
C GLY A 544 -29.56 -0.85 -30.00
N ARG A 545 -29.21 -0.55 -31.26
CA ARG A 545 -29.89 0.48 -32.07
C ARG A 545 -31.41 0.29 -32.18
N GLU A 546 -31.87 -0.96 -32.27
CA GLU A 546 -33.30 -1.30 -32.32
C GLU A 546 -34.00 -0.93 -31.01
N VAL A 547 -33.44 -1.35 -29.87
CA VAL A 547 -33.98 -1.04 -28.54
C VAL A 547 -33.92 0.45 -28.25
N PHE A 548 -32.87 1.15 -28.71
CA PHE A 548 -32.79 2.60 -28.58
C PHE A 548 -33.92 3.30 -29.33
N GLU A 549 -34.25 2.89 -30.56
CA GLU A 549 -35.35 3.47 -31.32
C GLU A 549 -36.72 3.15 -30.70
N GLU A 550 -36.89 1.99 -30.07
CA GLU A 550 -38.10 1.65 -29.31
C GLU A 550 -38.32 2.60 -28.12
N VAL A 551 -37.26 2.92 -27.38
CA VAL A 551 -37.32 3.77 -26.18
C VAL A 551 -37.34 5.27 -26.56
N PHE A 552 -36.59 5.66 -27.59
CA PHE A 552 -36.44 7.04 -28.06
C PHE A 552 -36.66 7.14 -29.58
N PRO A 553 -37.90 7.35 -30.07
CA PRO A 553 -38.18 7.31 -31.50
C PRO A 553 -37.60 8.50 -32.29
N TRP A 554 -36.86 8.24 -33.38
CA TRP A 554 -36.32 9.25 -34.31
C TRP A 554 -37.41 10.16 -34.88
N ARG A 555 -38.55 9.58 -35.28
CA ARG A 555 -39.66 10.31 -35.93
C ARG A 555 -40.26 11.42 -35.07
N THR A 556 -40.14 11.29 -33.76
CA THR A 556 -40.70 12.25 -32.78
C THR A 556 -39.66 13.24 -32.27
N GLY A 557 -38.41 13.16 -32.75
CA GLY A 557 -37.31 14.00 -32.31
C GLY A 557 -36.70 13.62 -30.96
N TRP A 558 -37.17 12.55 -30.30
CA TRP A 558 -36.67 12.13 -28.98
C TRP A 558 -35.23 11.66 -29.05
N ALA A 559 -34.88 10.78 -30.00
CA ALA A 559 -33.51 10.33 -30.22
C ALA A 559 -32.56 11.52 -30.43
N SER A 560 -32.91 12.45 -31.32
CA SER A 560 -32.10 13.64 -31.57
C SER A 560 -31.94 14.48 -30.30
N ALA A 561 -33.02 14.71 -29.54
CA ALA A 561 -32.96 15.51 -28.33
C ALA A 561 -32.03 14.89 -27.27
N VAL A 562 -32.13 13.58 -27.03
CA VAL A 562 -31.31 12.85 -26.04
C VAL A 562 -29.83 12.84 -26.43
N LEU A 563 -29.52 12.64 -27.73
CA LEU A 563 -28.15 12.64 -28.23
C LEU A 563 -27.54 14.06 -28.23
N THR A 564 -28.32 15.09 -28.59
CA THR A 564 -27.83 16.47 -28.59
C THR A 564 -27.64 17.02 -27.17
N GLU A 565 -28.47 16.62 -26.20
CA GLU A 565 -28.22 16.97 -24.78
C GLU A 565 -27.09 16.13 -24.15
N GLY A 566 -26.61 15.08 -24.84
CA GLY A 566 -25.48 14.28 -24.38
C GLY A 566 -25.82 13.36 -23.21
N LEU A 567 -27.09 13.01 -22.98
CA LEU A 567 -27.46 12.04 -21.94
C LEU A 567 -27.04 10.61 -22.35
N LEU A 568 -27.29 10.27 -23.63
CA LEU A 568 -26.77 9.07 -24.27
C LEU A 568 -25.84 9.47 -25.41
N VAL A 569 -24.81 8.67 -25.66
CA VAL A 569 -23.84 8.85 -26.75
C VAL A 569 -23.72 7.56 -27.56
N PRO A 570 -23.36 7.65 -28.85
CA PRO A 570 -23.05 6.46 -29.65
C PRO A 570 -21.85 5.70 -29.06
N ALA A 571 -21.96 4.37 -28.98
CA ALA A 571 -20.88 3.45 -28.62
C ALA A 571 -20.98 2.22 -29.51
N GLY A 572 -19.99 2.04 -30.40
CA GLY A 572 -19.98 0.95 -31.38
C GLY A 572 -21.25 0.90 -32.24
N ALA A 573 -21.98 -0.22 -32.15
CA ALA A 573 -23.22 -0.45 -32.88
C ALA A 573 -24.49 0.05 -32.14
N GLY A 574 -24.33 0.59 -30.92
CA GLY A 574 -25.42 0.99 -30.03
C GLY A 574 -25.21 2.36 -29.38
N TYR A 575 -25.81 2.52 -28.19
CA TYR A 575 -25.81 3.75 -27.42
C TYR A 575 -25.60 3.47 -25.94
N ARG A 576 -24.92 4.37 -25.23
CA ARG A 576 -24.69 4.25 -23.77
C ARG A 576 -24.83 5.59 -23.08
N PHE A 577 -24.92 5.56 -21.74
CA PHE A 577 -24.82 6.78 -20.94
C PHE A 577 -23.47 7.46 -21.16
N ALA A 578 -23.50 8.79 -21.31
CA ALA A 578 -22.29 9.57 -21.58
C ALA A 578 -21.26 9.44 -20.45
N HIS A 579 -21.74 9.42 -19.21
CA HIS A 579 -20.94 9.19 -18.02
C HIS A 579 -21.19 7.77 -17.49
N GLU A 580 -20.15 6.95 -17.50
CA GLU A 580 -20.18 5.55 -17.04
C GLU A 580 -20.72 5.43 -15.61
N GLU A 581 -20.20 6.24 -14.67
CA GLU A 581 -20.60 6.18 -13.27
C GLU A 581 -22.07 6.58 -13.05
N LEU A 582 -22.56 7.59 -13.78
CA LEU A 582 -23.97 7.97 -13.76
C LEU A 582 -24.84 6.84 -14.32
N GLY A 583 -24.39 6.23 -15.42
CA GLY A 583 -25.05 5.05 -16.01
C GLY A 583 -25.15 3.90 -15.02
N ASP A 584 -24.04 3.56 -14.36
CA ASP A 584 -23.98 2.49 -13.36
C ASP A 584 -24.89 2.78 -12.16
N TRP A 585 -24.98 4.03 -11.72
CA TRP A 585 -25.90 4.44 -10.66
C TRP A 585 -27.38 4.27 -11.05
N VAL A 586 -27.80 4.74 -12.23
CA VAL A 586 -29.20 4.58 -12.68
C VAL A 586 -29.53 3.11 -12.95
N GLN A 587 -28.59 2.36 -13.52
CA GLN A 587 -28.77 0.93 -13.80
C GLN A 587 -28.85 0.11 -12.51
N GLY A 588 -27.99 0.38 -11.53
CA GLY A 588 -28.01 -0.27 -10.22
C GLY A 588 -29.35 -0.10 -9.49
N ALA A 589 -30.09 0.99 -9.74
CA ALA A 589 -31.42 1.20 -9.18
C ALA A 589 -32.49 0.20 -9.67
N HIS A 590 -32.24 -0.49 -10.79
CA HIS A 590 -33.16 -1.49 -11.36
C HIS A 590 -32.61 -2.92 -11.37
N LEU A 591 -31.38 -3.14 -10.90
CA LEU A 591 -30.78 -4.46 -10.86
C LEU A 591 -31.42 -5.31 -9.75
N ASP A 592 -31.84 -6.53 -10.10
CA ASP A 592 -32.21 -7.55 -9.12
C ASP A 592 -30.92 -8.13 -8.50
N VAL A 593 -30.62 -7.70 -7.27
CA VAL A 593 -29.40 -8.09 -6.54
C VAL A 593 -29.34 -9.60 -6.34
N ASP A 594 -30.44 -10.25 -5.97
CA ASP A 594 -30.45 -11.69 -5.67
C ASP A 594 -30.19 -12.50 -6.95
N ALA A 595 -30.85 -12.13 -8.06
CA ALA A 595 -30.62 -12.77 -9.35
C ALA A 595 -29.20 -12.52 -9.88
N ALA A 596 -28.66 -11.31 -9.70
CA ALA A 596 -27.30 -10.96 -10.11
C ALA A 596 -26.25 -11.72 -9.31
N LEU A 597 -26.36 -11.74 -7.97
CA LEU A 597 -25.43 -12.49 -7.11
C LEU A 597 -25.52 -13.99 -7.37
N TYR A 598 -26.72 -14.52 -7.64
CA TYR A 598 -26.86 -15.90 -8.09
C TYR A 598 -26.12 -16.12 -9.41
N ALA A 599 -26.33 -15.30 -10.43
CA ALA A 599 -25.68 -15.46 -11.72
C ALA A 599 -24.15 -15.32 -11.67
N LEU A 600 -23.62 -14.41 -10.85
CA LEU A 600 -22.19 -14.10 -10.80
C LEU A 600 -21.42 -15.03 -9.85
N VAL A 601 -22.01 -15.37 -8.71
CA VAL A 601 -21.35 -16.07 -7.62
C VAL A 601 -22.05 -17.39 -7.28
N HIS A 602 -23.34 -17.36 -6.90
CA HIS A 602 -23.97 -18.53 -6.27
C HIS A 602 -24.40 -19.67 -7.21
N ARG A 603 -24.55 -19.44 -8.52
CA ARG A 603 -24.92 -20.47 -9.52
C ARG A 603 -23.94 -21.63 -9.52
N TRP A 604 -22.68 -21.32 -9.25
CA TRP A 604 -21.57 -22.25 -9.22
C TRP A 604 -21.56 -23.12 -7.96
N HIS A 605 -22.43 -22.83 -6.99
CA HIS A 605 -22.70 -23.66 -5.81
C HIS A 605 -23.97 -24.49 -5.99
N ALA A 606 -25.06 -23.90 -6.53
CA ALA A 606 -26.36 -24.58 -6.65
C ALA A 606 -26.44 -25.68 -7.74
N GLN A 607 -25.49 -25.72 -8.69
CA GLN A 607 -25.37 -26.84 -9.64
C GLN A 607 -24.77 -28.11 -9.00
N GLU A 608 -24.10 -28.01 -7.85
CA GLU A 608 -23.46 -29.15 -7.19
C GLU A 608 -24.42 -29.91 -6.26
N GLU A 609 -25.30 -29.24 -5.51
CA GLU A 609 -26.33 -29.97 -4.73
C GLU A 609 -27.18 -30.91 -5.62
N ARG A 610 -27.34 -30.56 -6.90
CA ARG A 610 -27.99 -31.39 -7.92
C ARG A 610 -27.11 -32.50 -8.51
N ASN A 611 -25.79 -32.33 -8.52
CA ASN A 611 -24.85 -33.33 -9.06
C ASN A 611 -24.27 -34.26 -7.96
N GLU A 612 -24.30 -33.85 -6.70
CA GLU A 612 -23.87 -34.63 -5.51
C GLU A 612 -24.98 -35.56 -4.97
N GLN A 613 -26.16 -35.58 -5.59
CA GLN A 613 -27.22 -36.55 -5.30
C GLN A 613 -27.37 -37.62 -6.39
N PRO A 614 -26.45 -38.60 -6.49
CA PRO A 614 -26.78 -39.89 -7.06
C PRO A 614 -27.45 -40.75 -5.97
N GLY A 615 -28.78 -40.84 -6.02
CA GLY A 615 -29.53 -41.92 -5.37
C GLY A 615 -30.14 -41.61 -4.01
N ALA A 616 -31.35 -41.08 -4.00
CA ALA A 616 -32.38 -41.53 -3.06
C ALA A 616 -33.73 -41.41 -3.74
N ALA A 617 -34.40 -42.56 -3.83
CA ALA A 617 -35.69 -42.74 -4.44
C ALA A 617 -36.75 -41.76 -3.92
N ALA A 618 -37.68 -41.49 -4.82
CA ALA A 618 -39.00 -40.99 -4.51
C ALA A 618 -39.55 -41.57 -3.20
N VAL A 619 -39.78 -40.70 -2.22
CA VAL A 619 -40.82 -40.90 -1.22
C VAL A 619 -41.68 -39.65 -1.22
N GLU A 620 -42.87 -39.82 -1.77
CA GLU A 620 -43.95 -38.87 -1.79
C GLU A 620 -44.25 -38.34 -0.38
N ARG A 621 -44.34 -37.01 -0.23
CA ARG A 621 -45.28 -36.40 0.72
C ARG A 621 -46.24 -35.53 -0.06
N ARG A 622 -47.29 -36.18 -0.56
CA ARG A 622 -48.49 -35.55 -1.13
C ARG A 622 -49.13 -34.65 -0.07
N VAL A 623 -49.27 -33.38 -0.40
CA VAL A 623 -50.37 -32.54 0.10
C VAL A 623 -51.36 -32.37 -1.06
N PRO A 624 -52.63 -32.76 -0.93
CA PRO A 624 -53.55 -32.79 -2.05
C PRO A 624 -54.12 -31.40 -2.37
N ARG A 625 -54.07 -31.00 -3.65
CA ARG A 625 -54.98 -30.00 -4.23
C ARG A 625 -56.02 -30.73 -5.09
N PRO A 626 -57.26 -30.22 -5.16
CA PRO A 626 -58.41 -30.97 -5.67
C PRO A 626 -58.40 -31.10 -7.19
N ARG A 627 -58.99 -32.22 -7.64
CA ARG A 627 -59.13 -32.69 -9.02
C ARG A 627 -60.13 -31.86 -9.83
N GLN A 628 -59.84 -31.67 -11.11
CA GLN A 628 -60.84 -31.72 -12.18
C GLN A 628 -60.36 -32.68 -13.29
N PRO A 629 -61.27 -33.37 -14.01
CA PRO A 629 -60.98 -34.66 -14.65
C PRO A 629 -61.02 -34.66 -16.20
N GLY A 630 -60.29 -35.63 -16.77
CA GLY A 630 -60.42 -36.15 -18.15
C GLY A 630 -59.48 -35.46 -19.16
N THR A 631 -58.63 -36.13 -19.95
CA THR A 631 -58.65 -37.50 -20.49
C THR A 631 -57.25 -37.81 -21.06
N GLN A 632 -56.75 -39.04 -20.92
CA GLN A 632 -55.57 -39.60 -21.61
C GLN A 632 -56.03 -40.65 -22.65
N PRO A 633 -55.19 -41.21 -23.55
CA PRO A 633 -53.87 -40.80 -24.05
C PRO A 633 -53.71 -40.93 -25.59
N GLY A 634 -52.71 -40.28 -26.19
CA GLY A 634 -52.33 -40.47 -27.60
C GLY A 634 -50.92 -39.96 -27.91
N ARG A 635 -50.02 -40.90 -28.17
CA ARG A 635 -48.57 -40.82 -28.34
C ARG A 635 -48.14 -39.98 -29.57
N ALA A 636 -47.31 -38.94 -29.39
CA ALA A 636 -46.40 -38.42 -30.41
C ALA A 636 -45.23 -37.63 -29.77
N ALA A 637 -44.04 -37.83 -30.32
CA ALA A 637 -42.74 -37.40 -29.82
C ALA A 637 -42.60 -35.88 -29.60
N ARG A 638 -41.94 -35.50 -28.49
CA ARG A 638 -41.36 -34.15 -28.31
C ARG A 638 -39.88 -34.18 -28.73
N PRO A 639 -39.42 -33.17 -29.48
CA PRO A 639 -38.05 -33.12 -29.99
C PRO A 639 -37.06 -32.91 -28.86
N ALA A 640 -35.84 -33.40 -29.08
CA ALA A 640 -34.66 -33.16 -28.26
C ALA A 640 -34.58 -31.68 -27.86
N ALA A 641 -34.46 -31.42 -26.57
CA ALA A 641 -34.24 -30.09 -26.03
C ALA A 641 -32.99 -29.50 -26.69
N ALA A 642 -33.22 -28.54 -27.58
CA ALA A 642 -32.18 -27.70 -28.16
C ALA A 642 -31.37 -27.10 -27.01
N ALA A 643 -30.05 -27.28 -27.08
CA ALA A 643 -29.10 -26.53 -26.27
C ALA A 643 -29.41 -25.04 -26.43
N GLY A 644 -29.83 -24.38 -25.35
CA GLY A 644 -29.98 -22.93 -25.34
C GLY A 644 -28.64 -22.25 -25.67
N PRO A 645 -28.67 -21.04 -26.26
CA PRO A 645 -27.44 -20.32 -26.57
C PRO A 645 -26.61 -20.13 -25.29
N ARG A 646 -25.33 -20.53 -25.34
CA ARG A 646 -24.37 -20.34 -24.25
C ARG A 646 -24.27 -18.84 -23.98
N THR A 647 -24.89 -18.37 -22.90
CA THR A 647 -24.75 -16.99 -22.42
C THR A 647 -23.28 -16.75 -22.06
N LEU A 648 -22.62 -15.83 -22.77
CA LEU A 648 -21.26 -15.39 -22.45
C LEU A 648 -21.21 -14.86 -21.00
N PRO A 649 -20.08 -15.03 -20.29
CA PRO A 649 -19.93 -14.54 -18.93
C PRO A 649 -20.06 -13.01 -18.87
N VAL A 650 -20.60 -12.50 -17.77
CA VAL A 650 -20.73 -11.05 -17.55
C VAL A 650 -19.32 -10.43 -17.42
N PRO A 651 -18.99 -9.41 -18.22
CA PRO A 651 -17.67 -8.76 -18.18
C PRO A 651 -17.38 -8.09 -16.83
N ARG A 652 -16.14 -8.24 -16.33
CA ARG A 652 -15.69 -7.75 -15.02
C ARG A 652 -15.81 -6.23 -14.83
N HIS A 653 -15.66 -5.44 -15.88
CA HIS A 653 -15.81 -3.99 -15.82
C HIS A 653 -17.25 -3.56 -15.50
N ARG A 654 -18.25 -4.45 -15.69
CA ARG A 654 -19.66 -4.20 -15.34
C ARG A 654 -19.95 -4.42 -13.85
N ILE A 655 -18.94 -4.26 -12.99
CA ILE A 655 -19.09 -4.36 -11.53
C ILE A 655 -19.84 -3.17 -10.93
N GLY A 656 -19.75 -2.00 -11.57
CA GLY A 656 -20.34 -0.74 -11.09
C GLY A 656 -21.84 -0.84 -10.76
N PRO A 657 -22.72 -1.29 -11.67
CA PRO A 657 -24.16 -1.41 -11.39
C PRO A 657 -24.46 -2.36 -10.22
N VAL A 658 -23.68 -3.42 -10.06
CA VAL A 658 -23.86 -4.39 -8.97
C VAL A 658 -23.49 -3.77 -7.62
N ILE A 659 -22.38 -3.03 -7.56
CA ILE A 659 -21.99 -2.28 -6.35
C ILE A 659 -23.06 -1.23 -6.02
N GLN A 660 -23.53 -0.47 -7.00
CA GLN A 660 -24.57 0.53 -6.79
C GLN A 660 -25.88 -0.09 -6.28
N ALA A 661 -26.27 -1.25 -6.81
CA ALA A 661 -27.44 -1.98 -6.34
C ALA A 661 -27.28 -2.47 -4.88
N LEU A 662 -26.09 -2.94 -4.48
CA LEU A 662 -25.78 -3.32 -3.10
C LEU A 662 -25.81 -2.12 -2.13
N LEU A 663 -25.25 -0.97 -2.54
CA LEU A 663 -25.31 0.26 -1.74
C LEU A 663 -26.76 0.75 -1.58
N LEU A 664 -27.54 0.74 -2.66
CA LEU A 664 -28.97 1.09 -2.64
C LEU A 664 -29.80 0.11 -1.80
N LEU A 665 -29.46 -1.18 -1.79
CA LEU A 665 -30.10 -2.17 -0.93
C LEU A 665 -29.93 -1.82 0.55
N GLY A 666 -28.71 -1.47 0.97
CA GLY A 666 -28.43 -1.04 2.34
C GLY A 666 -29.17 0.25 2.72
N ARG A 667 -29.25 1.23 1.80
CA ARG A 667 -29.99 2.48 2.03
C ARG A 667 -31.51 2.27 2.13
N ARG A 668 -32.11 1.48 1.23
CA ARG A 668 -33.58 1.31 1.13
C ARG A 668 -34.15 0.27 2.10
N LYS A 669 -33.46 -0.84 2.31
CA LYS A 669 -33.93 -1.97 3.15
C LYS A 669 -33.19 -2.08 4.49
N GLY A 670 -32.19 -1.24 4.74
CA GLY A 670 -31.44 -1.16 5.99
C GLY A 670 -30.17 -2.03 6.02
N PRO A 671 -29.27 -1.77 6.99
CA PRO A 671 -27.95 -2.39 7.05
C PRO A 671 -27.99 -3.90 7.34
N ALA A 672 -29.05 -4.41 7.97
CA ALA A 672 -29.18 -5.84 8.27
C ALA A 672 -29.31 -6.69 7.00
N VAL A 673 -30.07 -6.22 6.01
CA VAL A 673 -30.27 -6.93 4.74
C VAL A 673 -28.97 -6.96 3.93
N LEU A 674 -28.27 -5.84 3.84
CA LEU A 674 -26.95 -5.80 3.18
C LEU A 674 -25.93 -6.67 3.93
N SER A 675 -25.94 -6.67 5.27
CA SER A 675 -25.03 -7.52 6.07
C SER A 675 -25.23 -9.00 5.77
N HIS A 676 -26.46 -9.46 5.56
CA HIS A 676 -26.76 -10.84 5.17
C HIS A 676 -26.14 -11.18 3.81
N GLN A 677 -26.34 -10.34 2.79
CA GLN A 677 -25.77 -10.54 1.46
C GLN A 677 -24.23 -10.56 1.48
N LEU A 678 -23.60 -9.66 2.25
CA LEU A 678 -22.15 -9.63 2.38
C LEU A 678 -21.61 -10.86 3.14
N ALA A 679 -22.35 -11.37 4.13
CA ALA A 679 -21.99 -12.61 4.82
C ALA A 679 -22.11 -13.83 3.89
N ASP A 680 -23.14 -13.87 3.04
CA ASP A 680 -23.34 -14.93 2.05
C ASP A 680 -22.23 -14.92 0.98
N LEU A 681 -21.72 -13.74 0.60
CA LEU A 681 -20.53 -13.62 -0.25
C LEU A 681 -19.27 -14.19 0.41
N ILE A 682 -19.07 -13.97 1.71
CA ILE A 682 -17.94 -14.55 2.47
C ILE A 682 -18.06 -16.08 2.51
N GLU A 683 -19.25 -16.60 2.76
CA GLU A 683 -19.51 -18.05 2.79
C GLU A 683 -19.31 -18.69 1.41
N ALA A 684 -19.78 -18.03 0.35
CA ALA A 684 -19.51 -18.45 -1.03
C ALA A 684 -18.00 -18.48 -1.31
N LEU A 685 -17.25 -17.46 -0.86
CA LEU A 685 -15.82 -17.39 -1.05
C LEU A 685 -15.08 -18.55 -0.38
N ASP A 686 -15.45 -18.94 0.84
CA ASP A 686 -14.86 -20.09 1.53
C ASP A 686 -15.09 -21.41 0.79
N ARG A 687 -16.31 -21.63 0.30
CA ARG A 687 -16.65 -22.82 -0.49
C ARG A 687 -15.89 -22.85 -1.81
N LEU A 688 -15.77 -21.69 -2.47
CA LEU A 688 -14.94 -21.57 -3.65
C LEU A 688 -13.49 -21.91 -3.29
N SER A 689 -12.90 -21.32 -2.25
CA SER A 689 -11.50 -21.56 -1.85
C SER A 689 -11.17 -23.03 -1.55
N ALA A 690 -12.09 -23.80 -0.97
CA ALA A 690 -11.90 -25.23 -0.70
C ALA A 690 -11.68 -26.08 -1.97
N ARG A 691 -12.18 -25.64 -3.15
CA ARG A 691 -12.02 -26.36 -4.42
C ARG A 691 -10.62 -26.28 -5.07
N THR A 692 -9.73 -25.40 -4.59
CA THR A 692 -8.40 -25.18 -5.21
C THR A 692 -7.25 -25.73 -4.36
N ASP A 693 -7.53 -26.55 -3.34
CA ASP A 693 -6.46 -27.27 -2.67
C ASP A 693 -5.81 -28.28 -3.65
N PRO A 694 -4.48 -28.21 -3.87
CA PRO A 694 -3.78 -28.94 -4.95
C PRO A 694 -3.67 -30.46 -4.74
N ALA A 695 -4.22 -31.01 -3.66
CA ALA A 695 -4.12 -32.44 -3.35
C ALA A 695 -5.04 -33.34 -4.20
N ALA A 696 -5.98 -32.78 -4.97
CA ALA A 696 -7.01 -33.57 -5.67
C ALA A 696 -6.94 -33.52 -7.22
N GLY A 697 -5.95 -32.87 -7.84
CA GLY A 697 -6.03 -32.61 -9.29
C GLY A 697 -4.68 -32.49 -10.02
N ALA A 698 -3.79 -33.48 -9.89
CA ALA A 698 -2.55 -33.53 -10.65
C ALA A 698 -2.65 -34.23 -12.03
N ALA A 699 -3.85 -34.63 -12.47
CA ALA A 699 -4.01 -35.47 -13.66
C ALA A 699 -4.61 -34.80 -14.90
N ASP A 700 -5.00 -33.52 -14.87
CA ASP A 700 -5.76 -32.93 -16.00
C ASP A 700 -5.46 -31.45 -16.30
N ALA A 701 -4.21 -31.02 -16.11
CA ALA A 701 -3.76 -29.66 -16.44
C ALA A 701 -3.04 -29.62 -17.80
N ALA A 702 -3.82 -29.65 -18.89
CA ALA A 702 -3.33 -29.19 -20.19
C ALA A 702 -3.31 -27.64 -20.22
N PRO A 703 -2.22 -26.99 -20.67
CA PRO A 703 -2.15 -25.53 -20.75
C PRO A 703 -2.95 -25.05 -21.98
N GLY A 704 -3.91 -24.14 -21.78
CA GLY A 704 -4.65 -23.51 -22.87
C GLY A 704 -6.15 -23.26 -22.66
N ARG A 705 -6.71 -23.57 -21.48
CA ARG A 705 -8.07 -23.14 -21.12
C ARG A 705 -8.02 -21.91 -20.22
N ASP A 706 -8.04 -20.74 -20.84
CA ASP A 706 -8.25 -19.47 -20.16
C ASP A 706 -9.58 -19.49 -19.39
N GLY A 707 -9.50 -19.19 -18.09
CA GLY A 707 -10.65 -18.93 -17.22
C GLY A 707 -11.47 -20.15 -16.80
N ALA A 708 -10.96 -20.95 -15.85
CA ALA A 708 -11.83 -21.86 -15.11
C ALA A 708 -12.97 -21.04 -14.46
N PRO A 709 -14.27 -21.38 -14.68
CA PRO A 709 -15.38 -20.54 -14.26
C PRO A 709 -15.45 -20.24 -12.74
N GLY A 710 -14.85 -21.10 -11.92
CA GLY A 710 -14.72 -20.89 -10.47
C GLY A 710 -13.72 -19.79 -10.08
N HIS A 711 -12.75 -19.44 -10.93
CA HIS A 711 -11.84 -18.31 -10.70
C HIS A 711 -12.56 -16.97 -10.85
N ASP A 712 -13.48 -16.88 -11.82
CA ASP A 712 -14.25 -15.66 -12.08
C ASP A 712 -15.22 -15.35 -10.94
N ALA A 713 -15.94 -16.36 -10.45
CA ALA A 713 -16.83 -16.21 -9.29
C ALA A 713 -16.11 -15.72 -8.02
N ARG A 714 -14.87 -16.18 -7.78
CA ARG A 714 -14.04 -15.69 -6.67
C ARG A 714 -13.68 -14.23 -6.82
N TRP A 715 -13.30 -13.83 -8.03
CA TRP A 715 -13.00 -12.44 -8.34
C TRP A 715 -14.21 -11.54 -8.04
N TRP A 716 -15.40 -11.93 -8.49
CA TRP A 716 -16.65 -11.21 -8.21
C TRP A 716 -16.94 -11.11 -6.71
N ALA A 717 -16.89 -12.23 -5.97
CA ALA A 717 -17.16 -12.22 -4.53
C ALA A 717 -16.19 -11.31 -3.75
N VAL A 718 -14.88 -11.37 -4.06
CA VAL A 718 -13.87 -10.53 -3.43
C VAL A 718 -14.09 -9.05 -3.74
N ARG A 719 -14.27 -8.71 -5.02
CA ARG A 719 -14.39 -7.31 -5.47
C ARG A 719 -15.70 -6.68 -5.02
N LEU A 720 -16.82 -7.39 -5.09
CA LEU A 720 -18.11 -6.90 -4.59
C LEU A 720 -18.05 -6.65 -3.08
N LEU A 721 -17.45 -7.58 -2.31
CA LEU A 721 -17.28 -7.42 -0.87
C LEU A 721 -16.38 -6.22 -0.54
N SER A 722 -15.20 -6.12 -1.19
CA SER A 722 -14.24 -5.06 -0.91
C SER A 722 -14.76 -3.68 -1.30
N GLU A 723 -15.28 -3.53 -2.52
CA GLU A 723 -15.70 -2.22 -3.04
C GLU A 723 -16.97 -1.71 -2.35
N THR A 724 -17.92 -2.60 -2.02
CA THR A 724 -19.12 -2.20 -1.27
C THR A 724 -18.75 -1.71 0.13
N LEU A 725 -17.90 -2.43 0.87
CA LEU A 725 -17.47 -2.04 2.22
C LEU A 725 -16.61 -0.76 2.25
N LEU A 726 -15.87 -0.46 1.18
CA LEU A 726 -15.09 0.77 1.06
C LEU A 726 -15.95 2.01 0.73
N ARG A 727 -17.11 1.80 0.11
CA ARG A 727 -18.01 2.88 -0.37
C ARG A 727 -19.18 3.18 0.57
N VAL A 728 -19.48 2.33 1.56
CA VAL A 728 -20.50 2.66 2.58
C VAL A 728 -20.09 3.90 3.38
N PRO A 729 -21.01 4.82 3.68
CA PRO A 729 -20.70 6.07 4.38
C PRO A 729 -20.27 5.86 5.83
N ASP A 730 -20.87 4.86 6.50
CA ASP A 730 -20.51 4.40 7.85
C ASP A 730 -20.40 2.87 7.85
N ALA A 731 -19.22 2.35 8.19
CA ALA A 731 -18.97 0.91 8.24
C ALA A 731 -19.33 0.27 9.60
N ARG A 732 -19.67 1.05 10.64
CA ARG A 732 -20.00 0.54 11.98
C ARG A 732 -21.16 -0.48 12.01
N PRO A 733 -22.27 -0.30 11.26
CA PRO A 733 -23.35 -1.30 11.23
C PRO A 733 -22.90 -2.67 10.72
N TYR A 734 -21.80 -2.73 9.95
CA TYR A 734 -21.28 -3.94 9.32
C TYR A 734 -20.13 -4.58 10.12
N LEU A 735 -19.90 -4.17 11.38
CA LEU A 735 -18.85 -4.74 12.24
C LEU A 735 -18.96 -6.25 12.42
N GLY A 736 -20.18 -6.81 12.41
CA GLY A 736 -20.40 -8.26 12.45
C GLY A 736 -19.78 -8.97 11.24
N VAL A 737 -20.02 -8.43 10.03
CA VAL A 737 -19.46 -8.94 8.77
C VAL A 737 -17.95 -8.75 8.72
N LEU A 738 -17.45 -7.59 9.16
CA LEU A 738 -16.01 -7.31 9.24
C LEU A 738 -15.29 -8.23 10.22
N ARG A 739 -15.90 -8.54 11.37
CA ARG A 739 -15.37 -9.54 12.32
C ARG A 739 -15.36 -10.93 11.70
N LEU A 740 -16.43 -11.33 11.00
CA LEU A 740 -16.47 -12.60 10.26
C LEU A 740 -15.34 -12.69 9.23
N LEU A 741 -15.18 -11.65 8.40
CA LEU A 741 -14.12 -11.56 7.40
C LEU A 741 -12.73 -11.64 8.04
N SER A 742 -12.49 -10.92 9.15
CA SER A 742 -11.21 -10.96 9.88
C SER A 742 -10.91 -12.38 10.39
N GLY A 743 -11.92 -13.10 10.88
CA GLY A 743 -11.78 -14.49 11.32
C GLY A 743 -11.43 -15.44 10.16
N ARG A 744 -12.02 -15.25 8.97
CA ARG A 744 -11.68 -16.05 7.77
C ARG A 744 -10.26 -15.76 7.26
N VAL A 745 -9.83 -14.49 7.26
CA VAL A 745 -8.46 -14.08 6.92
C VAL A 745 -7.44 -14.79 7.81
N VAL A 746 -7.63 -14.72 9.14
CA VAL A 746 -6.74 -15.37 10.12
C VAL A 746 -6.75 -16.88 9.97
N ARG A 747 -7.93 -17.49 9.83
CA ARG A 747 -8.05 -18.94 9.65
C ARG A 747 -7.31 -19.42 8.41
N ARG A 748 -7.43 -18.71 7.27
CA ARG A 748 -6.75 -19.11 6.04
C ARG A 748 -5.24 -18.87 6.11
N ALA A 749 -4.80 -17.80 6.78
CA ALA A 749 -3.38 -17.54 7.03
C ALA A 749 -2.74 -18.65 7.89
N ALA A 750 -3.45 -19.16 8.90
CA ALA A 750 -2.96 -20.26 9.75
C ALA A 750 -2.87 -21.62 9.03
N CYS A 751 -3.67 -21.84 7.97
CA CYS A 751 -3.68 -23.08 7.19
C CYS A 751 -2.79 -23.02 5.92
N GLY A 752 -2.24 -21.86 5.56
CA GLY A 752 -1.50 -21.65 4.31
C GLY A 752 -0.01 -22.00 4.41
N GLY A 753 0.49 -22.78 3.45
CA GLY A 753 1.93 -22.90 3.18
C GLY A 753 2.54 -21.57 2.69
N PRO A 754 3.81 -21.54 2.21
CA PRO A 754 4.62 -20.33 1.99
C PRO A 754 4.10 -19.27 0.97
N GLY A 755 2.86 -19.39 0.50
CA GLY A 755 2.17 -18.47 -0.43
C GLY A 755 0.97 -17.72 0.18
N GLY A 756 1.13 -17.03 1.32
CA GLY A 756 0.20 -15.99 1.81
C GLY A 756 -1.28 -16.41 2.03
N PRO A 757 -2.21 -15.45 2.27
CA PRO A 757 -3.61 -15.73 2.64
C PRO A 757 -4.48 -16.38 1.55
N GLY A 758 -3.90 -16.82 0.42
CA GLY A 758 -4.63 -17.33 -0.74
C GLY A 758 -5.70 -16.34 -1.22
N THR A 759 -6.94 -16.80 -1.32
CA THR A 759 -8.11 -16.05 -1.82
C THR A 759 -8.42 -14.77 -1.03
N TYR A 760 -8.02 -14.68 0.24
CA TYR A 760 -8.25 -13.50 1.09
C TYR A 760 -7.12 -12.46 1.05
N ALA A 761 -6.08 -12.65 0.22
CA ALA A 761 -4.95 -11.72 0.10
C ALA A 761 -5.37 -10.29 -0.33
N ALA A 762 -6.55 -10.16 -0.97
CA ALA A 762 -7.15 -8.87 -1.28
C ALA A 762 -7.41 -8.01 -0.03
N PHE A 763 -7.69 -8.61 1.13
CA PHE A 763 -8.07 -7.93 2.39
C PHE A 763 -6.87 -7.69 3.32
N GLY A 764 -5.78 -7.15 2.78
CA GLY A 764 -4.58 -6.76 3.53
C GLY A 764 -4.74 -5.46 4.33
N PRO A 765 -3.70 -4.98 5.03
CA PRO A 765 -3.79 -3.82 5.94
C PRO A 765 -4.37 -2.55 5.30
N TRP A 766 -4.07 -2.28 4.03
CA TRP A 766 -4.61 -1.17 3.26
C TRP A 766 -6.15 -1.11 3.26
N PHE A 767 -6.82 -2.27 3.16
CA PHE A 767 -8.27 -2.36 3.06
C PHE A 767 -8.89 -1.88 4.37
N TRP A 768 -8.45 -2.44 5.50
CA TRP A 768 -8.91 -2.10 6.84
C TRP A 768 -8.61 -0.65 7.22
N ARG A 769 -7.49 -0.11 6.72
CA ARG A 769 -7.09 1.29 6.95
C ARG A 769 -7.99 2.29 6.21
N ARG A 770 -8.58 1.89 5.07
CA ARG A 770 -9.48 2.73 4.26
C ARG A 770 -10.95 2.66 4.68
N LEU A 771 -11.35 1.70 5.51
CA LEU A 771 -12.70 1.61 6.03
C LEU A 771 -13.07 2.85 6.87
N ARG A 772 -14.29 3.36 6.66
CA ARG A 772 -14.88 4.49 7.40
C ARG A 772 -15.38 4.01 8.77
N LEU A 773 -14.44 3.86 9.70
CA LEU A 773 -14.65 3.40 11.08
C LEU A 773 -14.06 4.37 12.10
N SER A 774 -14.57 4.31 13.33
CA SER A 774 -13.94 4.93 14.50
C SER A 774 -12.56 4.30 14.75
N GLU A 775 -11.63 5.03 15.35
CA GLU A 775 -10.31 4.46 15.69
C GLU A 775 -10.44 3.27 16.66
N LYS A 776 -11.39 3.33 17.62
CA LYS A 776 -11.66 2.22 18.54
C LYS A 776 -12.02 0.92 17.81
N ASP A 777 -12.99 0.98 16.90
CA ASP A 777 -13.45 -0.21 16.18
C ASP A 777 -12.38 -0.72 15.21
N ARG A 778 -11.61 0.19 14.60
CA ARG A 778 -10.51 -0.16 13.70
C ARG A 778 -9.39 -0.88 14.44
N ILE A 779 -8.99 -0.40 15.61
CA ILE A 779 -7.96 -1.04 16.43
C ILE A 779 -8.45 -2.40 16.97
N ASP A 780 -9.73 -2.57 17.33
CA ASP A 780 -10.30 -3.90 17.65
C ASP A 780 -10.22 -4.87 16.46
N LEU A 781 -10.47 -4.40 15.23
CA LEU A 781 -10.32 -5.24 14.03
C LEU A 781 -8.86 -5.60 13.76
N PHE A 782 -7.93 -4.65 13.91
CA PHE A 782 -6.50 -4.96 13.78
C PHE A 782 -6.04 -5.97 14.84
N ARG A 783 -6.49 -5.84 16.10
CA ARG A 783 -6.25 -6.85 17.15
C ARG A 783 -6.64 -8.25 16.69
N ARG A 784 -7.76 -8.36 15.97
CA ARG A 784 -8.24 -9.64 15.43
C ARG A 784 -7.39 -10.16 14.29
N LEU A 785 -6.80 -9.28 13.47
CA LEU A 785 -6.04 -9.58 12.26
C LEU A 785 -4.54 -9.81 12.49
N VAL A 786 -3.92 -9.29 13.55
CA VAL A 786 -2.48 -9.48 13.82
C VAL A 786 -2.04 -10.96 13.78
N PRO A 787 -2.84 -11.95 14.23
CA PRO A 787 -2.49 -13.36 14.07
C PRO A 787 -2.34 -13.85 12.61
N ALA A 788 -2.77 -13.07 11.61
CA ALA A 788 -2.54 -13.34 10.19
C ALA A 788 -1.20 -12.76 9.67
N ASP A 789 -0.43 -12.03 10.49
CA ASP A 789 0.87 -11.49 10.11
C ASP A 789 1.89 -12.62 9.93
N GLY A 790 2.41 -12.80 8.71
CA GLY A 790 3.49 -13.75 8.45
C GLY A 790 4.78 -13.38 9.21
N PRO A 791 5.72 -14.33 9.41
CA PRO A 791 6.95 -14.08 10.16
C PRO A 791 7.81 -12.95 9.54
N HIS A 792 8.48 -12.13 10.37
CA HIS A 792 9.72 -11.39 10.05
C HIS A 792 10.36 -11.65 8.66
N ARG A 793 9.93 -11.02 7.55
CA ARG A 793 10.78 -10.95 6.33
C ARG A 793 11.76 -9.78 6.48
N GLY A 794 12.54 -9.79 7.56
CA GLY A 794 13.63 -8.87 7.80
C GLY A 794 14.94 -9.59 7.55
N GLU A 795 15.69 -9.11 6.56
CA GLU A 795 17.11 -9.42 6.31
C GLU A 795 17.46 -10.91 6.18
N ALA A 796 17.48 -11.39 4.93
CA ALA A 796 18.37 -12.49 4.57
C ALA A 796 19.81 -12.07 4.86
N ARG A 797 20.31 -12.41 6.06
CA ARG A 797 21.73 -12.42 6.35
C ARG A 797 22.36 -13.57 5.55
N GLY A 798 23.21 -13.20 4.59
CA GLY A 798 24.28 -14.08 4.10
C GLY A 798 24.10 -14.61 2.68
N ASP A 799 24.75 -13.90 1.77
CA ASP A 799 25.45 -14.39 0.56
C ASP A 799 24.69 -14.52 -0.78
N GLY A 800 25.05 -13.62 -1.70
CA GLY A 800 25.31 -13.97 -3.10
C GLY A 800 24.17 -14.11 -4.10
N ASP A 801 23.23 -13.17 -4.22
CA ASP A 801 22.62 -12.90 -5.55
C ASP A 801 22.02 -11.48 -5.65
N ARG A 802 22.86 -10.50 -6.04
CA ARG A 802 22.43 -9.14 -6.36
C ARG A 802 21.94 -9.07 -7.81
N ALA A 803 20.78 -9.67 -8.07
CA ALA A 803 20.05 -9.50 -9.34
C ALA A 803 18.53 -9.60 -9.17
N ARG A 804 17.95 -8.91 -8.18
CA ARG A 804 16.53 -8.55 -8.17
C ARG A 804 16.35 -7.21 -7.44
N GLY A 805 16.34 -6.14 -8.23
CA GLY A 805 16.09 -4.78 -7.75
C GLY A 805 14.76 -4.70 -7.01
N THR A 806 14.84 -4.66 -5.69
CA THR A 806 13.69 -4.44 -4.81
C THR A 806 13.80 -2.99 -4.33
N TYR A 807 13.05 -2.09 -4.98
CA TYR A 807 12.84 -0.74 -4.46
C TYR A 807 11.77 -0.77 -3.36
N PRO A 808 11.94 -0.01 -2.26
CA PRO A 808 10.97 0.06 -1.18
C PRO A 808 9.90 1.10 -1.54
N ASP A 809 8.74 0.66 -2.00
CA ASP A 809 7.44 1.03 -1.42
C ASP A 809 6.28 0.45 -2.23
N GLY A 810 5.28 -0.10 -1.52
CA GLY A 810 3.99 -0.46 -2.10
C GLY A 810 3.29 -1.66 -1.48
N ASP A 811 2.88 -1.57 -0.19
CA ASP A 811 1.70 -2.22 0.43
C ASP A 811 1.48 -3.75 0.24
N GLY A 812 2.45 -4.46 -0.34
CA GLY A 812 2.43 -5.91 -0.58
C GLY A 812 3.20 -6.71 0.47
N GLY A 813 3.93 -6.03 1.36
CA GLY A 813 4.70 -6.62 2.46
C GLY A 813 4.43 -6.00 3.83
N GLU A 814 3.46 -5.07 3.92
CA GLU A 814 3.06 -4.47 5.19
C GLU A 814 2.27 -5.47 6.03
N ARG A 815 2.59 -5.55 7.33
CA ARG A 815 1.84 -6.32 8.32
C ARG A 815 0.69 -5.51 8.91
N PHE A 816 -0.31 -6.19 9.45
CA PHE A 816 -1.35 -5.56 10.26
C PHE A 816 -0.75 -4.82 11.46
N LEU A 817 0.30 -5.37 12.09
CA LEU A 817 1.02 -4.69 13.17
C LEU A 817 1.72 -3.40 12.70
N ASP A 818 2.29 -3.38 11.50
CA ASP A 818 2.93 -2.18 10.93
C ASP A 818 1.89 -1.06 10.69
N ALA A 819 0.69 -1.43 10.25
CA ALA A 819 -0.41 -0.48 10.07
C ALA A 819 -0.85 0.16 11.41
N VAL A 820 -0.85 -0.63 12.49
CA VAL A 820 -1.11 -0.15 13.85
C VAL A 820 0.03 0.74 14.34
N ALA A 821 1.29 0.36 14.08
CA ALA A 821 2.46 1.16 14.42
C ALA A 821 2.41 2.54 13.77
N ARG A 822 2.05 2.65 12.48
CA ARG A 822 1.88 3.95 11.80
C ARG A 822 0.76 4.79 12.43
N ARG A 823 -0.36 4.18 12.76
CA ARG A 823 -1.48 4.88 13.43
C ARG A 823 -1.09 5.38 14.82
N LEU A 824 -0.27 4.61 15.54
CA LEU A 824 0.30 5.04 16.81
C LEU A 824 1.19 6.28 16.64
N VAL A 825 1.97 6.39 15.55
CA VAL A 825 2.71 7.61 15.20
C VAL A 825 1.77 8.78 14.93
N ASP A 826 0.74 8.57 14.12
CA ASP A 826 -0.18 9.64 13.71
C ASP A 826 -1.05 10.16 14.87
N ARG A 827 -1.47 9.27 15.79
CA ARG A 827 -2.42 9.56 16.87
C ARG A 827 -2.06 8.84 18.17
N PRO A 828 -0.91 9.15 18.81
CA PRO A 828 -0.42 8.39 19.95
C PRO A 828 -1.41 8.37 21.13
N ARG A 829 -1.95 9.53 21.50
CA ARG A 829 -2.90 9.68 22.62
C ARG A 829 -4.19 8.86 22.49
N THR A 830 -4.63 8.60 21.26
CA THR A 830 -5.85 7.81 21.00
C THR A 830 -5.56 6.32 20.94
N VAL A 831 -4.41 5.93 20.40
CA VAL A 831 -4.08 4.52 20.13
C VAL A 831 -3.45 3.83 21.35
N GLN A 832 -2.67 4.54 22.17
CA GLN A 832 -2.02 3.96 23.37
C GLN A 832 -3.01 3.30 24.35
N PRO A 833 -4.13 3.93 24.76
CA PRO A 833 -5.11 3.27 25.63
C PRO A 833 -5.76 2.05 24.95
N LEU A 834 -6.04 2.14 23.65
CA LEU A 834 -6.63 1.05 22.88
C LEU A 834 -5.70 -0.16 22.72
N LEU A 835 -4.38 0.04 22.76
CA LEU A 835 -3.39 -1.04 22.79
C LEU A 835 -3.29 -1.69 24.18
N CYS A 836 -3.55 -0.96 25.27
CA CYS A 836 -3.61 -1.53 26.60
C CYS A 836 -4.76 -2.56 26.72
N ASP A 837 -5.88 -2.35 26.00
CA ASP A 837 -6.98 -3.32 25.89
C ASP A 837 -6.57 -4.65 25.25
N TRP A 838 -5.39 -4.73 24.61
CA TRP A 838 -4.88 -5.95 23.99
C TRP A 838 -4.14 -6.86 24.97
N PHE A 839 -3.80 -6.38 26.17
CA PHE A 839 -2.99 -7.16 27.12
C PHE A 839 -3.64 -8.47 27.59
N THR A 840 -4.97 -8.58 27.46
CA THR A 840 -5.72 -9.80 27.75
C THR A 840 -5.78 -10.82 26.59
N ASP A 841 -5.26 -10.45 25.41
CA ASP A 841 -5.37 -11.25 24.19
C ASP A 841 -4.14 -12.16 23.99
N GLU A 842 -4.23 -13.38 24.51
CA GLU A 842 -3.15 -14.38 24.45
C GLU A 842 -3.17 -15.26 23.18
N ARG A 843 -3.84 -14.81 22.11
CA ARG A 843 -3.81 -15.53 20.83
C ARG A 843 -2.37 -15.54 20.25
N PRO A 844 -1.84 -16.71 19.83
CA PRO A 844 -0.47 -16.81 19.34
C PRO A 844 -0.32 -16.19 17.94
N LEU A 845 0.82 -15.56 17.70
CA LEU A 845 1.25 -15.04 16.41
C LEU A 845 2.14 -16.06 15.68
N PRO A 846 2.22 -16.00 14.33
CA PRO A 846 3.13 -16.83 13.56
C PRO A 846 4.60 -16.53 13.90
N ALA A 847 5.34 -17.53 14.36
CA ALA A 847 6.78 -17.47 14.62
C ALA A 847 7.56 -18.31 13.60
N GLY A 848 8.85 -18.02 13.42
CA GLY A 848 9.73 -18.84 12.58
C GLY A 848 9.92 -20.24 13.16
N ASP A 849 10.20 -21.23 12.31
CA ASP A 849 10.52 -22.59 12.77
C ASP A 849 11.77 -22.56 13.66
N GLY A 850 11.61 -22.81 14.96
CA GLY A 850 12.70 -22.85 15.94
C GLY A 850 12.48 -22.01 17.20
N ASP A 851 11.50 -21.10 17.24
CA ASP A 851 11.19 -20.34 18.44
C ASP A 851 10.44 -21.20 19.47
N ALA A 852 11.06 -21.40 20.65
CA ALA A 852 10.48 -22.16 21.75
C ALA A 852 9.23 -21.49 22.36
N LEU A 853 9.04 -20.18 22.16
CA LEU A 853 7.89 -19.41 22.64
C LEU A 853 7.30 -18.59 21.50
N ARG A 854 6.03 -18.83 21.17
CA ARG A 854 5.31 -18.05 20.15
C ARG A 854 4.84 -16.73 20.76
N PRO A 855 5.18 -15.55 20.20
CA PRO A 855 4.70 -14.28 20.71
C PRO A 855 3.17 -14.21 20.60
N THR A 856 2.52 -13.57 21.56
CA THR A 856 1.05 -13.37 21.56
C THR A 856 0.69 -11.96 21.11
N VAL A 857 -0.60 -11.73 20.79
CA VAL A 857 -1.11 -10.38 20.48
C VAL A 857 -0.82 -9.41 21.63
N ALA A 858 -1.02 -9.85 22.87
CA ALA A 858 -0.68 -9.09 24.09
C ALA A 858 0.81 -8.73 24.15
N ALA A 859 1.71 -9.69 23.89
CA ALA A 859 3.14 -9.45 23.88
C ALA A 859 3.57 -8.48 22.76
N ALA A 860 2.95 -8.57 21.57
CA ALA A 860 3.21 -7.65 20.47
C ALA A 860 2.73 -6.22 20.78
N ALA A 861 1.59 -6.05 21.43
CA ALA A 861 1.13 -4.74 21.89
C ALA A 861 2.08 -4.13 22.93
N GLN A 862 2.50 -4.93 23.91
CA GLN A 862 3.47 -4.54 24.94
C GLN A 862 4.79 -4.09 24.30
N ALA A 863 5.33 -4.89 23.38
CA ALA A 863 6.56 -4.57 22.65
C ALA A 863 6.42 -3.31 21.79
N LEU A 864 5.29 -3.12 21.12
CA LEU A 864 5.04 -1.94 20.28
C LEU A 864 4.96 -0.65 21.12
N LEU A 865 4.27 -0.70 22.26
CA LEU A 865 4.19 0.43 23.21
C LEU A 865 5.56 0.78 23.77
N TYR A 866 6.37 -0.21 24.12
CA TYR A 866 7.74 0.01 24.60
C TYR A 866 8.68 0.56 23.52
N ALA A 867 8.61 0.00 22.30
CA ALA A 867 9.45 0.41 21.17
C ALA A 867 9.13 1.83 20.69
N ARG A 868 7.89 2.30 20.86
CA ARG A 868 7.41 3.63 20.45
C ARG A 868 7.04 4.52 21.65
N ARG A 869 7.71 4.29 22.80
CA ARG A 869 7.45 5.00 24.06
C ARG A 869 7.62 6.51 23.93
N ASP A 870 8.57 6.95 23.10
CA ASP A 870 9.00 8.34 22.89
C ASP A 870 7.91 9.29 22.35
N LEU A 871 6.85 8.77 21.74
CA LEU A 871 5.83 9.59 21.05
C LEU A 871 4.98 10.47 21.99
N ALA A 872 4.48 9.88 23.08
CA ALA A 872 3.63 10.56 24.08
C ALA A 872 3.75 9.82 25.42
N VAL A 873 4.95 9.89 26.02
CA VAL A 873 5.29 9.13 27.24
C VAL A 873 4.34 9.43 28.40
N ASP A 874 4.00 10.71 28.62
CA ASP A 874 3.14 11.11 29.75
C ASP A 874 1.72 10.55 29.62
N ASP A 875 1.14 10.56 28.41
CA ASP A 875 -0.18 9.99 28.10
C ASP A 875 -0.15 8.44 28.17
N LEU A 876 0.95 7.81 27.75
CA LEU A 876 1.17 6.37 27.86
C LEU A 876 1.18 5.93 29.32
N ILE A 877 1.94 6.62 30.17
CA ILE A 877 2.03 6.34 31.60
C ILE A 877 0.65 6.44 32.27
N ASP A 878 -0.15 7.45 31.91
CA ASP A 878 -1.52 7.61 32.40
C ASP A 878 -2.46 6.48 31.91
N ALA A 879 -2.29 6.01 30.67
CA ALA A 879 -3.07 4.90 30.14
C ALA A 879 -2.71 3.56 30.81
N LEU A 880 -1.41 3.33 31.07
CA LEU A 880 -0.92 2.12 31.73
C LEU A 880 -1.40 2.03 33.18
N VAL A 881 -1.32 3.13 33.95
CA VAL A 881 -1.79 3.11 35.36
C VAL A 881 -3.31 2.91 35.46
N ALA A 882 -4.06 3.36 34.45
CA ALA A 882 -5.50 3.14 34.37
C ALA A 882 -5.88 1.70 34.00
N THR A 883 -4.91 0.89 33.54
CA THR A 883 -5.13 -0.48 33.09
C THR A 883 -4.61 -1.49 34.13
N PRO A 884 -5.49 -2.13 34.92
CA PRO A 884 -5.07 -3.10 35.93
C PRO A 884 -4.65 -4.43 35.28
N HIS A 885 -3.40 -4.53 34.83
CA HIS A 885 -2.85 -5.72 34.17
C HIS A 885 -1.35 -5.90 34.45
N PRO A 886 -0.85 -7.12 34.71
CA PRO A 886 0.59 -7.35 35.00
C PRO A 886 1.55 -6.79 33.94
N ARG A 887 1.22 -6.94 32.65
CA ARG A 887 2.00 -6.35 31.55
C ARG A 887 2.08 -4.82 31.58
N ALA A 888 1.06 -4.14 32.09
CA ALA A 888 1.07 -2.70 32.25
C ALA A 888 2.02 -2.31 33.40
N GLU A 889 2.02 -3.09 34.49
CA GLU A 889 2.95 -2.91 35.60
C GLU A 889 4.40 -3.15 35.18
N GLU A 890 4.66 -4.20 34.38
CA GLU A 890 5.99 -4.48 33.79
C GLU A 890 6.48 -3.31 32.93
N LEU A 891 5.61 -2.76 32.06
CA LEU A 891 5.96 -1.59 31.23
C LEU A 891 6.21 -0.35 32.07
N LEU A 892 5.39 -0.08 33.09
CA LEU A 892 5.62 1.04 34.02
C LEU A 892 6.93 0.89 34.79
N GLY A 893 7.29 -0.35 35.16
CA GLY A 893 8.59 -0.66 35.76
C GLY A 893 9.75 -0.39 34.80
N ALA A 894 9.66 -0.85 33.54
CA ALA A 894 10.67 -0.58 32.52
C ALA A 894 10.79 0.93 32.21
N LEU A 895 9.68 1.66 32.15
CA LEU A 895 9.67 3.11 31.96
C LEU A 895 10.24 3.87 33.17
N ALA A 896 10.17 3.32 34.39
CA ALA A 896 10.80 3.91 35.56
C ALA A 896 12.34 3.92 35.45
N GLU A 897 12.90 2.91 34.78
CA GLU A 897 14.33 2.79 34.53
C GLU A 897 14.77 3.61 33.31
N ASP A 898 14.06 3.48 32.19
CA ASP A 898 14.43 4.11 30.92
C ASP A 898 14.07 5.61 30.82
N GLU A 899 12.94 6.02 31.42
CA GLU A 899 12.37 7.38 31.30
C GLU A 899 11.99 7.98 32.68
N PRO A 900 12.93 8.04 33.65
CA PRO A 900 12.63 8.39 35.05
C PRO A 900 12.02 9.80 35.19
N SER A 901 12.42 10.76 34.36
CA SER A 901 11.89 12.12 34.42
C SER A 901 10.40 12.20 34.04
N ALA A 902 9.94 11.37 33.10
CA ALA A 902 8.54 11.33 32.71
C ALA A 902 7.67 10.72 33.82
N LEU A 903 8.16 9.64 34.44
CA LEU A 903 7.47 9.01 35.56
C LEU A 903 7.43 9.92 36.79
N CYS A 904 8.47 10.71 37.08
CA CYS A 904 8.45 11.73 38.13
C CYS A 904 7.35 12.79 37.91
N ARG A 905 7.16 13.27 36.68
CA ARG A 905 6.07 14.20 36.35
C ARG A 905 4.69 13.54 36.49
N ALA A 906 4.55 12.27 36.09
CA ALA A 906 3.30 11.53 36.24
C ALA A 906 2.94 11.30 37.72
N VAL A 907 3.89 10.83 38.52
CA VAL A 907 3.76 10.70 39.99
C VAL A 907 3.33 12.02 40.62
N HIS A 908 3.93 13.14 40.20
CA HIS A 908 3.53 14.46 40.66
C HIS A 908 2.08 14.79 40.34
N ARG A 909 1.63 14.57 39.11
CA ARG A 909 0.22 14.76 38.72
C ARG A 909 -0.72 13.86 39.52
N TRP A 910 -0.39 12.58 39.68
CA TRP A 910 -1.22 11.60 40.39
C TRP A 910 -1.32 11.87 41.90
N ALA A 911 -0.25 12.33 42.53
CA ALA A 911 -0.25 12.69 43.95
C ALA A 911 -1.18 13.88 44.26
N HIS A 912 -1.37 14.77 43.28
CA HIS A 912 -2.24 15.94 43.37
C HIS A 912 -3.66 15.68 42.81
N ASP A 913 -3.96 14.48 42.31
CA ASP A 913 -5.30 14.12 41.84
C ASP A 913 -6.23 13.93 43.05
N GLU A 914 -7.19 14.85 43.23
CA GLU A 914 -8.08 14.86 44.41
C GLU A 914 -9.13 13.75 44.37
N ASP A 915 -9.59 13.39 43.17
CA ASP A 915 -10.77 12.54 42.95
C ASP A 915 -10.44 11.04 42.95
N HIS A 916 -9.19 10.64 42.61
CA HIS A 916 -8.85 9.23 42.36
C HIS A 916 -7.85 8.65 43.38
N SER A 917 -8.34 7.92 44.38
CA SER A 917 -7.50 7.23 45.39
C SER A 917 -6.54 6.20 44.79
N ALA A 918 -6.94 5.51 43.71
CA ALA A 918 -6.11 4.53 43.01
C ALA A 918 -4.86 5.17 42.39
N ARG A 919 -4.98 6.38 41.83
CA ARG A 919 -3.85 7.12 41.27
C ARG A 919 -2.87 7.58 42.35
N ARG A 920 -3.37 8.01 43.51
CA ARG A 920 -2.52 8.36 44.66
C ARG A 920 -1.77 7.14 45.20
N ALA A 921 -2.40 5.97 45.25
CA ALA A 921 -1.72 4.73 45.61
C ALA A 921 -0.60 4.37 44.60
N ALA A 922 -0.88 4.48 43.30
CA ALA A 922 0.13 4.30 42.26
C ALA A 922 1.27 5.31 42.36
N ALA A 923 0.97 6.58 42.69
CA ALA A 923 1.98 7.61 42.91
C ALA A 923 2.95 7.21 44.04
N ALA A 924 2.43 6.69 45.16
CA ALA A 924 3.27 6.25 46.28
C ALA A 924 4.17 5.05 45.90
N SER A 925 3.64 4.07 45.18
CA SER A 925 4.41 2.89 44.75
C SER A 925 5.47 3.24 43.70
N TYR A 926 5.09 3.92 42.62
CA TYR A 926 6.02 4.26 41.54
C TYR A 926 7.00 5.37 41.93
N ALA A 927 6.69 6.24 42.90
CA ALA A 927 7.67 7.18 43.44
C ALA A 927 8.91 6.45 43.99
N LEU A 928 8.72 5.34 44.71
CA LEU A 928 9.82 4.54 45.26
C LEU A 928 10.62 3.82 44.18
N VAL A 929 9.93 3.23 43.18
CA VAL A 929 10.58 2.55 42.06
C VAL A 929 11.41 3.55 41.25
N THR A 930 10.84 4.71 40.91
CA THR A 930 11.52 5.74 40.10
C THR A 930 12.71 6.34 40.85
N ALA A 931 12.61 6.52 42.18
CA ALA A 931 13.66 7.15 42.97
C ALA A 931 15.04 6.47 42.85
N ALA A 932 15.08 5.16 42.59
CA ALA A 932 16.32 4.41 42.39
C ALA A 932 17.07 4.79 41.09
N HIS A 933 16.34 5.30 40.09
CA HIS A 933 16.86 5.61 38.75
C HIS A 933 17.04 7.12 38.50
N VAL A 934 16.61 7.98 39.43
CA VAL A 934 16.69 9.43 39.28
C VAL A 934 18.10 9.98 39.58
N THR A 935 18.69 10.60 38.56
CA THR A 935 19.99 11.29 38.67
C THR A 935 19.87 12.81 38.74
N LEU A 936 18.80 13.40 38.19
CA LEU A 936 18.59 14.84 38.10
C LEU A 936 17.95 15.42 39.37
N ASP A 937 18.45 16.57 39.83
CA ASP A 937 17.94 17.24 41.04
C ASP A 937 16.52 17.77 40.86
N ALA A 938 16.14 18.18 39.64
CA ALA A 938 14.78 18.62 39.32
C ALA A 938 13.75 17.49 39.51
N ASP A 939 14.08 16.27 39.11
CA ASP A 939 13.23 15.09 39.27
C ASP A 939 13.12 14.69 40.74
N ARG A 940 14.23 14.78 41.51
CA ARG A 940 14.20 14.60 42.97
C ARG A 940 13.28 15.64 43.64
N ALA A 941 13.29 16.88 43.18
CA ALA A 941 12.39 17.92 43.68
C ALA A 941 10.91 17.62 43.37
N LEU A 942 10.61 17.12 42.18
CA LEU A 942 9.26 16.67 41.82
C LEU A 942 8.79 15.51 42.72
N LEU A 943 9.60 14.48 42.92
CA LEU A 943 9.26 13.36 43.80
C LEU A 943 9.03 13.84 45.25
N ARG A 944 9.89 14.73 45.76
CA ARG A 944 9.71 15.36 47.08
C ARG A 944 8.37 16.08 47.17
N GLY A 945 8.05 16.96 46.22
CA GLY A 945 6.79 17.70 46.20
C GLY A 945 5.57 16.78 46.16
N SER A 946 5.64 15.71 45.38
CA SER A 946 4.58 14.68 45.26
C SER A 946 4.33 13.97 46.57
N VAL A 947 5.39 13.52 47.23
CA VAL A 947 5.33 12.79 48.49
C VAL A 947 4.86 13.68 49.64
N LEU A 948 5.25 14.95 49.65
CA LEU A 948 4.75 15.93 50.62
C LEU A 948 3.25 16.18 50.45
N ALA A 949 2.74 16.20 49.22
CA ALA A 949 1.30 16.30 48.96
C ALA A 949 0.52 15.10 49.52
N LEU A 950 1.08 13.88 49.40
CA LEU A 950 0.49 12.67 50.00
C LEU A 950 0.51 12.72 51.54
N LEU A 951 1.59 13.20 52.16
CA LEU A 951 1.69 13.33 53.63
C LEU A 951 0.79 14.40 54.21
N ALA A 952 0.53 15.48 53.46
CA ALA A 952 -0.38 16.54 53.89
C ALA A 952 -1.84 16.04 54.03
N ARG A 953 -2.17 14.89 53.42
CA ARG A 953 -3.52 14.32 53.39
C ARG A 953 -3.65 13.19 54.44
N PRO A 954 -4.45 13.39 55.50
CA PRO A 954 -4.64 12.37 56.54
C PRO A 954 -5.44 11.14 56.06
N ALA A 955 -6.28 11.29 55.02
CA ALA A 955 -7.06 10.19 54.45
C ALA A 955 -6.20 9.13 53.75
N ASP A 956 -4.97 9.49 53.34
CA ASP A 956 -4.04 8.63 52.62
C ASP A 956 -2.99 8.00 53.59
N ALA A 957 -3.32 7.85 54.88
CA ALA A 957 -2.42 7.36 55.93
C ALA A 957 -1.74 6.00 55.62
N ALA A 958 -2.41 5.13 54.85
CA ALA A 958 -1.84 3.86 54.40
C ALA A 958 -0.62 4.05 53.46
N LEU A 959 -0.54 5.18 52.75
CA LEU A 959 0.54 5.52 51.81
C LEU A 959 1.71 6.27 52.49
N HIS A 960 1.52 6.73 53.74
CA HIS A 960 2.51 7.54 54.45
C HIS A 960 3.82 6.80 54.71
N GLY A 961 3.80 5.46 54.81
CA GLY A 961 5.01 4.64 54.94
C GLY A 961 5.93 4.72 53.70
N ALA A 962 5.35 4.64 52.51
CA ALA A 962 6.08 4.81 51.25
C ALA A 962 6.61 6.24 51.10
N ALA A 963 5.80 7.23 51.47
CA ALA A 963 6.18 8.63 51.49
C ALA A 963 7.39 8.91 52.41
N LEU A 964 7.33 8.44 53.65
CA LEU A 964 8.41 8.63 54.61
C LEU A 964 9.70 7.92 54.21
N THR A 965 9.61 6.77 53.53
CA THR A 965 10.78 6.07 52.95
C THR A 965 11.57 7.01 52.02
N LEU A 966 10.89 7.65 51.06
CA LEU A 966 11.55 8.49 50.06
C LEU A 966 12.18 9.75 50.68
N LEU A 967 11.49 10.39 51.63
CA LEU A 967 11.99 11.57 52.33
C LEU A 967 13.17 11.27 53.28
N VAL A 968 13.25 10.06 53.82
CA VAL A 968 14.40 9.65 54.66
C VAL A 968 15.61 9.31 53.80
N GLN A 969 15.40 8.73 52.61
CA GLN A 969 16.47 8.41 51.67
C GLN A 969 17.09 9.69 51.09
N ASP A 970 16.28 10.72 50.81
CA ASP A 970 16.74 12.02 50.32
C ASP A 970 17.57 12.81 51.37
N PRO A 971 18.85 13.13 51.12
CA PRO A 971 19.70 13.84 52.07
C PRO A 971 19.16 15.22 52.51
N GLU A 972 18.46 15.96 51.64
CA GLU A 972 17.98 17.32 51.97
C GLU A 972 16.82 17.31 52.97
N THR A 973 15.93 16.32 52.86
CA THR A 973 14.71 16.26 53.68
C THR A 973 14.82 15.28 54.86
N ARG A 974 15.85 14.41 54.87
CA ARG A 974 16.10 13.40 55.90
C ARG A 974 15.98 13.93 57.31
N ASP A 975 16.68 15.03 57.63
CA ASP A 975 16.73 15.56 59.00
C ASP A 975 15.37 15.98 59.54
N ARG A 976 14.50 16.48 58.67
CA ARG A 976 13.18 16.98 59.04
C ARG A 976 12.18 15.84 59.28
N TYR A 977 12.23 14.78 58.47
CA TYR A 977 11.22 13.71 58.48
C TYR A 977 11.66 12.42 59.19
N LEU A 978 12.96 12.24 59.46
CA LEU A 978 13.47 11.08 60.21
C LEU A 978 12.79 10.89 61.57
N PRO A 979 12.54 11.91 62.41
CA PRO A 979 11.84 11.72 63.69
C PRO A 979 10.40 11.21 63.53
N GLN A 980 9.72 11.59 62.45
CA GLN A 980 8.37 11.11 62.14
C GLN A 980 8.40 9.66 61.66
N ALA A 981 9.33 9.32 60.78
CA ALA A 981 9.57 7.96 60.28
C ALA A 981 9.90 6.97 61.40
N LEU A 982 10.79 7.34 62.33
CA LEU A 982 11.17 6.50 63.46
C LEU A 982 10.00 6.24 64.42
N ARG A 983 9.16 7.26 64.68
CA ARG A 983 7.94 7.09 65.50
C ARG A 983 6.95 6.12 64.84
N ALA A 984 6.74 6.24 63.53
CA ALA A 984 5.86 5.33 62.79
C ALA A 984 6.37 3.87 62.80
N PHE A 985 7.69 3.69 62.61
CA PHE A 985 8.36 2.40 62.65
C PHE A 985 8.23 1.70 64.02
N VAL A 986 8.46 2.45 65.10
CA VAL A 986 8.30 1.96 66.47
C VAL A 986 6.84 1.60 66.77
N ALA A 987 5.89 2.42 66.31
CA ALA A 987 4.45 2.19 66.50
C ALA A 987 3.90 0.98 65.73
N GLY A 988 4.59 0.48 64.71
CA GLY A 988 4.16 -0.67 63.91
C GLY A 988 3.01 -0.37 62.94
N GLY A 989 2.79 0.92 62.61
CA GLY A 989 1.82 1.35 61.60
C GLY A 989 2.39 1.30 60.16
N PRO A 990 1.73 1.94 59.17
CA PRO A 990 2.27 2.09 57.82
C PRO A 990 3.56 2.93 57.86
N ALA A 991 4.68 2.25 58.04
CA ALA A 991 6.00 2.82 58.29
C ALA A 991 6.97 2.48 57.16
N PRO A 992 8.04 3.27 57.00
CA PRO A 992 9.14 2.86 56.13
C PRO A 992 9.72 1.51 56.60
N SER A 993 10.20 0.72 55.64
CA SER A 993 10.86 -0.56 55.94
C SER A 993 12.09 -0.34 56.80
N ALA A 994 12.49 -1.38 57.54
CA ALA A 994 13.70 -1.31 58.34
C ALA A 994 14.92 -0.94 57.46
N GLU A 995 15.04 -1.56 56.29
CA GLU A 995 16.12 -1.32 55.33
C GLU A 995 16.17 0.13 54.84
N ALA A 996 15.03 0.77 54.59
CA ALA A 996 14.98 2.17 54.21
C ALA A 996 15.52 3.10 55.30
N LEU A 997 15.24 2.80 56.58
CA LEU A 997 15.76 3.57 57.71
C LEU A 997 17.26 3.34 57.93
N ALA A 998 17.78 2.17 57.55
CA ALA A 998 19.21 1.86 57.68
C ALA A 998 20.08 2.79 56.82
N VAL A 999 19.54 3.35 55.73
CA VAL A 999 20.23 4.35 54.87
C VAL A 999 20.62 5.61 55.66
N ALA A 1000 19.88 5.97 56.71
CA ALA A 1000 20.18 7.13 57.53
C ALA A 1000 21.28 6.89 58.59
N LEU A 1001 21.67 5.64 58.84
CA LEU A 1001 22.63 5.27 59.89
C LEU A 1001 24.00 5.95 59.77
N PRO A 1002 24.62 6.09 58.58
CA PRO A 1002 25.92 6.77 58.46
C PRO A 1002 25.85 8.24 58.88
N SER A 1003 24.70 8.89 58.68
CA SER A 1003 24.50 10.30 59.02
C SER A 1003 23.94 10.53 60.44
N ARG A 1004 23.10 9.61 60.95
CA ARG A 1004 22.37 9.75 62.22
C ARG A 1004 22.25 8.39 62.94
N PRO A 1005 23.34 7.86 63.50
CA PRO A 1005 23.36 6.53 64.08
C PRO A 1005 22.50 6.41 65.35
N GLU A 1006 22.63 7.35 66.29
CA GLU A 1006 21.98 7.27 67.61
C GLU A 1006 20.43 7.19 67.53
N PRO A 1007 19.71 8.08 66.82
CA PRO A 1007 18.25 8.03 66.78
C PRO A 1007 17.71 6.77 66.10
N VAL A 1008 18.39 6.30 65.04
CA VAL A 1008 17.97 5.10 64.30
C VAL A 1008 18.20 3.85 65.14
N LEU A 1009 19.37 3.72 65.77
CA LEU A 1009 19.68 2.58 66.64
C LEU A 1009 18.74 2.52 67.86
N ALA A 1010 18.34 3.67 68.42
CA ALA A 1010 17.36 3.74 69.50
C ALA A 1010 15.98 3.22 69.07
N ALA A 1011 15.49 3.63 67.89
CA ALA A 1011 14.21 3.16 67.35
C ALA A 1011 14.23 1.66 67.02
N TYR A 1012 15.34 1.16 66.46
CA TYR A 1012 15.55 -0.27 66.25
C TYR A 1012 15.56 -1.05 67.56
N ARG A 1013 16.20 -0.52 68.61
CA ARG A 1013 16.16 -1.14 69.95
C ARG A 1013 14.73 -1.25 70.45
N GLU A 1014 13.98 -0.15 70.40
CA GLU A 1014 12.60 -0.12 70.89
C GLU A 1014 11.66 -1.02 70.07
N ARG A 1015 11.89 -1.15 68.76
CA ARG A 1015 11.13 -2.09 67.91
C ARG A 1015 11.45 -3.55 68.23
N LEU A 1016 12.73 -3.87 68.46
CA LEU A 1016 13.19 -5.23 68.76
C LEU A 1016 12.84 -5.70 70.17
N THR A 1017 12.56 -4.78 71.11
CA THR A 1017 12.16 -5.14 72.48
C THR A 1017 10.65 -5.27 72.65
N ARG A 1018 9.83 -4.88 71.66
CA ARG A 1018 8.38 -5.04 71.68
C ARG A 1018 7.95 -6.39 71.10
N PRO A 1019 6.91 -7.04 71.67
CA PRO A 1019 6.34 -8.25 71.09
C PRO A 1019 5.60 -7.94 69.78
N GLY A 1020 5.98 -8.60 68.68
CA GLY A 1020 5.28 -8.51 67.37
C GLY A 1020 6.12 -8.98 66.17
N ASP A 1021 5.45 -9.21 65.03
CA ASP A 1021 6.01 -9.86 63.82
C ASP A 1021 7.11 -9.06 63.07
N GLY A 1022 7.43 -7.84 63.51
CA GLY A 1022 8.38 -6.94 62.82
C GLY A 1022 9.85 -7.11 63.20
N ALA A 1023 10.18 -7.93 64.20
CA ALA A 1023 11.55 -8.08 64.68
C ALA A 1023 12.47 -8.79 63.66
N GLY A 1024 11.93 -9.76 62.91
CA GLY A 1024 12.65 -10.47 61.87
C GLY A 1024 13.12 -9.57 60.73
N GLU A 1025 12.27 -8.65 60.25
CA GLU A 1025 12.62 -7.68 59.20
C GLU A 1025 13.69 -6.69 59.68
N ALA A 1026 13.56 -6.18 60.92
CA ALA A 1026 14.55 -5.31 61.53
C ALA A 1026 15.92 -5.98 61.67
N LEU A 1027 15.97 -7.22 62.15
CA LEU A 1027 17.21 -8.00 62.21
C LEU A 1027 17.77 -8.28 60.82
N CYS A 1028 16.93 -8.60 59.84
CA CYS A 1028 17.36 -8.80 58.46
C CYS A 1028 18.04 -7.56 57.86
N ALA A 1029 17.47 -6.37 58.08
CA ALA A 1029 18.07 -5.10 57.65
C ALA A 1029 19.40 -4.84 58.37
N LEU A 1030 19.47 -5.09 59.69
CA LEU A 1030 20.71 -4.92 60.45
C LEU A 1030 21.84 -5.84 60.00
N ALA A 1031 21.50 -7.04 59.50
CA ALA A 1031 22.49 -8.00 58.99
C ALA A 1031 23.20 -7.50 57.71
N GLY A 1032 22.60 -6.56 56.97
CA GLY A 1032 23.16 -5.97 55.76
C GLY A 1032 24.11 -4.79 55.97
N ILE A 1033 24.31 -4.31 57.20
CA ILE A 1033 25.10 -3.10 57.46
C ILE A 1033 26.59 -3.43 57.56
N ASP A 1034 27.39 -3.15 56.52
CA ASP A 1034 28.80 -3.56 56.49
C ASP A 1034 29.79 -2.56 57.12
N ALA A 1035 29.33 -1.40 57.60
CA ALA A 1035 30.17 -0.39 58.23
C ALA A 1035 30.72 -0.85 59.61
N PRO A 1036 32.05 -0.96 59.79
CA PRO A 1036 32.65 -1.54 61.02
C PRO A 1036 32.25 -0.81 62.31
N ALA A 1037 32.17 0.52 62.26
CA ALA A 1037 31.79 1.35 63.42
C ALA A 1037 30.34 1.12 63.87
N LEU A 1038 29.43 0.83 62.94
CA LEU A 1038 28.02 0.59 63.23
C LEU A 1038 27.76 -0.87 63.64
N ALA A 1039 28.58 -1.79 63.16
CA ALA A 1039 28.38 -3.22 63.41
C ALA A 1039 28.55 -3.59 64.90
N LEU A 1040 29.40 -2.88 65.67
CA LEU A 1040 29.47 -3.00 67.14
C LEU A 1040 28.15 -2.60 67.83
N HIS A 1041 27.47 -1.57 67.35
CA HIS A 1041 26.17 -1.18 67.89
C HIS A 1041 25.08 -2.19 67.53
N THR A 1042 25.13 -2.80 66.33
CA THR A 1042 24.18 -3.86 65.93
C THR A 1042 24.28 -5.10 66.80
N ALA A 1043 25.50 -5.47 67.24
CA ALA A 1043 25.73 -6.57 68.17
C ALA A 1043 24.98 -6.38 69.50
N GLY A 1044 24.99 -5.14 70.04
CA GLY A 1044 24.24 -4.80 71.24
C GLY A 1044 22.72 -4.83 71.06
N LEU A 1045 22.21 -4.58 69.85
CA LEU A 1045 20.78 -4.68 69.54
C LEU A 1045 20.29 -6.12 69.44
N VAL A 1046 21.08 -7.00 68.82
CA VAL A 1046 20.80 -8.45 68.78
C VAL A 1046 20.78 -9.02 70.20
N ARG A 1047 21.69 -8.56 71.06
CA ARG A 1047 21.68 -8.92 72.48
C ARG A 1047 20.40 -8.48 73.18
N ALA A 1048 20.01 -7.22 73.03
CA ALA A 1048 18.79 -6.69 73.62
C ALA A 1048 17.52 -7.43 73.14
N TYR A 1049 17.51 -7.86 71.87
CA TYR A 1049 16.46 -8.71 71.32
C TYR A 1049 16.40 -10.08 72.01
N ILE A 1050 17.53 -10.80 72.10
CA ILE A 1050 17.61 -12.12 72.74
C ILE A 1050 17.22 -12.04 74.22
N ASP A 1051 17.67 -11.00 74.92
CA ASP A 1051 17.35 -10.81 76.35
C ASP A 1051 15.85 -10.50 76.55
N SER A 1052 15.18 -9.91 75.55
CA SER A 1052 13.73 -9.58 75.62
C SER A 1052 12.82 -10.69 75.06
N HIS A 1053 13.33 -11.57 74.19
CA HIS A 1053 12.59 -12.64 73.52
C HIS A 1053 13.33 -13.99 73.63
N PRO A 1054 13.42 -14.59 74.84
CA PRO A 1054 14.24 -15.78 75.09
C PRO A 1054 13.78 -17.04 74.33
N ASP A 1055 12.51 -17.07 73.90
CA ASP A 1055 11.90 -18.20 73.18
C ASP A 1055 11.99 -18.08 71.64
N ASP A 1056 12.33 -16.90 71.09
CA ASP A 1056 12.39 -16.66 69.64
C ASP A 1056 13.83 -16.65 69.11
N ALA A 1057 14.32 -17.87 68.87
CA ALA A 1057 15.67 -18.14 68.39
C ALA A 1057 15.84 -18.00 66.86
N VAL A 1058 14.74 -17.97 66.10
CA VAL A 1058 14.77 -18.13 64.63
C VAL A 1058 15.38 -16.90 63.95
N HIS A 1059 14.98 -15.70 64.39
CA HIS A 1059 15.44 -14.46 63.78
C HIS A 1059 16.89 -14.11 64.15
N ALA A 1060 17.33 -14.45 65.38
CA ALA A 1060 18.73 -14.29 65.80
C ALA A 1060 19.67 -15.22 65.02
N ALA A 1061 19.25 -16.47 64.79
CA ALA A 1061 19.99 -17.42 63.94
C ALA A 1061 20.04 -16.95 62.47
N SER A 1062 18.92 -16.47 61.93
CA SER A 1062 18.85 -15.93 60.56
C SER A 1062 19.75 -14.70 60.37
N TYR A 1063 19.85 -13.83 61.39
CA TYR A 1063 20.80 -12.70 61.40
C TYR A 1063 22.24 -13.18 61.27
N LEU A 1064 22.64 -14.17 62.08
CA LEU A 1064 23.99 -14.72 62.07
C LEU A 1064 24.32 -15.38 60.73
N ASP A 1065 23.40 -16.18 60.18
CA ASP A 1065 23.59 -16.87 58.90
C ASP A 1065 23.82 -15.88 57.76
N ARG A 1066 22.99 -14.83 57.67
CA ARG A 1066 23.17 -13.77 56.68
C ARG A 1066 24.50 -13.03 56.85
N ARG A 1067 24.91 -12.72 58.08
CA ARG A 1067 26.19 -12.05 58.37
C ARG A 1067 27.40 -12.89 57.99
N LEU A 1068 27.34 -14.20 58.22
CA LEU A 1068 28.39 -15.14 57.83
C LEU A 1068 28.61 -15.14 56.32
N GLU A 1069 27.56 -14.91 55.52
CA GLU A 1069 27.67 -14.86 54.06
C GLU A 1069 28.09 -13.49 53.50
N ARG A 1070 28.23 -12.44 54.34
CA ARG A 1070 28.70 -11.11 53.95
C ARG A 1070 30.23 -10.98 53.98
N GLY A 1071 30.76 -9.84 53.53
CA GLY A 1071 32.19 -9.59 53.37
C GLY A 1071 33.02 -9.69 54.67
N PRO A 1072 34.37 -9.70 54.58
CA PRO A 1072 35.26 -9.93 55.73
C PRO A 1072 35.07 -8.93 56.89
N ALA A 1073 34.69 -7.68 56.60
CA ALA A 1073 34.40 -6.67 57.63
C ALA A 1073 33.17 -7.02 58.49
N ALA A 1074 32.11 -7.59 57.89
CA ALA A 1074 30.91 -8.03 58.61
C ALA A 1074 31.19 -9.26 59.49
N ARG A 1075 32.13 -10.11 59.06
CA ARG A 1075 32.53 -11.34 59.75
C ARG A 1075 33.44 -11.10 60.96
N ALA A 1076 34.27 -10.06 60.92
CA ALA A 1076 35.27 -9.77 61.96
C ALA A 1076 34.69 -9.62 63.37
N LEU A 1077 33.43 -9.21 63.49
CA LEU A 1077 32.75 -8.98 64.78
C LEU A 1077 31.91 -10.17 65.26
N LEU A 1078 31.78 -11.23 64.46
CA LEU A 1078 30.98 -12.41 64.83
C LEU A 1078 31.64 -13.25 65.91
N LEU A 1079 32.97 -13.39 65.90
CA LEU A 1079 33.70 -14.14 66.92
C LEU A 1079 33.59 -13.50 68.31
N PRO A 1080 33.85 -12.19 68.49
CA PRO A 1080 33.56 -11.51 69.76
C PRO A 1080 32.09 -11.58 70.18
N LEU A 1081 31.15 -11.39 69.23
CA LEU A 1081 29.70 -11.44 69.50
C LEU A 1081 29.28 -12.80 70.05
N VAL A 1082 29.56 -13.88 69.31
CA VAL A 1082 29.13 -15.24 69.68
C VAL A 1082 29.83 -15.68 70.95
N THR A 1083 31.12 -15.35 71.12
CA THR A 1083 31.84 -15.65 72.36
C THR A 1083 31.20 -14.94 73.56
N GLY A 1084 30.80 -13.67 73.43
CA GLY A 1084 30.11 -12.93 74.49
C GLY A 1084 28.67 -13.42 74.75
N LEU A 1085 27.95 -13.90 73.72
CA LEU A 1085 26.64 -14.54 73.87
C LEU A 1085 26.72 -15.89 74.63
N LEU A 1086 27.85 -16.57 74.57
CA LEU A 1086 28.05 -17.87 75.22
C LEU A 1086 28.72 -17.74 76.60
N ARG A 1087 29.80 -16.97 76.72
CA ARG A 1087 30.67 -16.98 77.92
C ARG A 1087 30.40 -15.85 78.91
N ASP A 1088 30.12 -14.63 78.46
CA ASP A 1088 29.99 -13.47 79.37
C ASP A 1088 28.61 -13.44 80.06
N ARG A 1089 27.55 -13.67 79.29
CA ARG A 1089 26.18 -13.88 79.79
C ARG A 1089 25.51 -14.92 78.90
N PRO A 1090 25.40 -16.18 79.33
CA PRO A 1090 24.95 -17.26 78.46
C PRO A 1090 23.50 -17.08 78.03
N VAL A 1091 23.26 -17.21 76.72
CA VAL A 1091 21.91 -17.16 76.14
C VAL A 1091 21.13 -18.47 76.36
N PRO A 1092 19.78 -18.43 76.38
CA PRO A 1092 18.94 -19.60 76.65
C PRO A 1092 19.18 -20.78 75.69
N PRO A 1093 18.90 -22.03 76.11
CA PRO A 1093 19.13 -23.23 75.29
C PRO A 1093 18.48 -23.21 73.88
N PRO A 1094 17.25 -22.70 73.68
CA PRO A 1094 16.65 -22.61 72.34
C PRO A 1094 17.45 -21.74 71.36
N VAL A 1095 17.99 -20.62 71.85
CA VAL A 1095 18.82 -19.70 71.06
C VAL A 1095 20.16 -20.34 70.72
N ARG A 1096 20.81 -20.99 71.69
CA ARG A 1096 22.04 -21.77 71.44
C ARG A 1096 21.81 -22.88 70.41
N GLY A 1097 20.69 -23.59 70.48
CA GLY A 1097 20.35 -24.64 69.52
C GLY A 1097 20.17 -24.12 68.09
N ALA A 1098 19.50 -22.97 67.91
CA ALA A 1098 19.35 -22.36 66.59
C ALA A 1098 20.68 -21.82 66.03
N LEU A 1099 21.52 -21.20 66.87
CA LEU A 1099 22.87 -20.78 66.49
C LEU A 1099 23.73 -21.98 66.08
N ALA A 1100 23.64 -23.07 66.84
CA ALA A 1100 24.34 -24.31 66.55
C ALA A 1100 23.95 -24.88 65.19
N GLY A 1101 22.65 -24.84 64.85
CA GLY A 1101 22.17 -25.25 63.53
C GLY A 1101 22.75 -24.44 62.37
N VAL A 1102 22.89 -23.12 62.55
CA VAL A 1102 23.49 -22.22 61.54
C VAL A 1102 25.00 -22.44 61.43
N LEU A 1103 25.71 -22.56 62.55
CA LEU A 1103 27.16 -22.80 62.57
C LEU A 1103 27.53 -24.17 61.99
N ALA A 1104 26.68 -25.16 62.21
CA ALA A 1104 26.79 -26.50 61.64
C ALA A 1104 26.20 -26.63 60.23
N ALA A 1105 25.73 -25.55 59.59
CA ALA A 1105 25.36 -25.55 58.19
C ALA A 1105 26.63 -25.47 57.29
N PRO A 1106 26.61 -26.04 56.07
CA PRO A 1106 27.79 -26.09 55.20
C PRO A 1106 28.31 -24.71 54.78
N GLY A 1107 27.43 -23.70 54.63
CA GLY A 1107 27.79 -22.33 54.24
C GLY A 1107 28.45 -22.20 52.86
N SER A 1108 28.86 -20.99 52.47
CA SER A 1108 29.75 -20.78 51.33
C SER A 1108 31.22 -21.07 51.67
N PRO A 1109 32.09 -21.31 50.66
CA PRO A 1109 33.53 -21.52 50.90
C PRO A 1109 34.22 -20.38 51.67
N ALA A 1110 33.69 -19.16 51.56
CA ALA A 1110 34.23 -17.98 52.24
C ALA A 1110 33.82 -17.89 53.73
N SER A 1111 32.67 -18.46 54.12
CA SER A 1111 32.18 -18.46 55.50
C SER A 1111 32.60 -19.69 56.30
N GLY A 1112 32.99 -20.78 55.63
CA GLY A 1112 33.37 -22.08 56.20
C GLY A 1112 34.37 -22.01 57.37
N PRO A 1113 35.57 -21.39 57.21
CA PRO A 1113 36.57 -21.37 58.28
C PRO A 1113 36.10 -20.67 59.57
N LEU A 1114 35.30 -19.61 59.43
CA LEU A 1114 34.74 -18.88 60.57
C LEU A 1114 33.58 -19.66 61.21
N ARG A 1115 32.72 -20.31 60.40
CA ARG A 1115 31.67 -21.21 60.92
C ARG A 1115 32.28 -22.33 61.76
N GLU A 1116 33.37 -22.94 61.28
CA GLU A 1116 34.12 -23.95 62.02
C GLU A 1116 34.67 -23.40 63.35
N GLN A 1117 35.35 -22.24 63.31
CA GLN A 1117 35.89 -21.62 64.51
C GLN A 1117 34.81 -21.29 65.56
N LEU A 1118 33.67 -20.75 65.13
CA LEU A 1118 32.55 -20.42 66.03
C LEU A 1118 31.85 -21.67 66.56
N LEU A 1119 31.74 -22.72 65.74
CA LEU A 1119 31.19 -24.00 66.14
C LEU A 1119 32.06 -24.67 67.21
N GLU A 1120 33.39 -24.58 67.10
CA GLU A 1120 34.31 -25.03 68.14
C GLU A 1120 34.10 -24.28 69.45
N VAL A 1121 33.95 -22.94 69.41
CA VAL A 1121 33.65 -22.13 70.61
C VAL A 1121 32.34 -22.57 71.28
N LEU A 1122 31.32 -22.91 70.50
CA LEU A 1122 30.04 -23.45 70.99
C LEU A 1122 30.21 -24.84 71.61
N LEU A 1123 30.92 -25.76 70.93
CA LEU A 1123 31.14 -27.12 71.41
C LEU A 1123 31.97 -27.16 72.70
N ASP A 1124 33.00 -26.32 72.80
CA ASP A 1124 33.81 -26.15 74.02
C ASP A 1124 32.95 -25.67 75.19
N PHE A 1125 32.04 -24.71 74.94
CA PHE A 1125 31.11 -24.22 75.95
C PHE A 1125 30.12 -25.30 76.42
N GLU A 1126 29.53 -26.08 75.50
CA GLU A 1126 28.63 -27.18 75.84
C GLU A 1126 29.33 -28.33 76.58
N GLN A 1127 30.64 -28.52 76.32
CA GLN A 1127 31.45 -29.53 76.99
C GLN A 1127 31.72 -29.18 78.47
N ASP A 1128 32.00 -27.91 78.76
CA ASP A 1128 32.50 -27.46 80.07
C ASP A 1128 31.39 -27.00 81.02
N ALA A 1129 30.32 -26.35 80.52
CA ALA A 1129 29.40 -25.60 81.38
C ALA A 1129 27.96 -26.15 81.46
N HIS A 1130 27.22 -26.35 80.36
CA HIS A 1130 25.74 -26.41 80.42
C HIS A 1130 25.02 -27.58 79.70
N ARG A 1131 25.69 -28.44 78.93
CA ARG A 1131 25.20 -29.78 78.49
C ARG A 1131 23.71 -29.89 78.14
N ASP A 1132 23.18 -28.94 77.36
CA ASP A 1132 21.75 -28.90 77.08
C ASP A 1132 21.39 -29.81 75.88
N PRO A 1133 20.49 -30.80 76.06
CA PRO A 1133 20.16 -31.74 74.99
C PRO A 1133 19.53 -31.08 73.76
N VAL A 1134 18.87 -29.92 73.93
CA VAL A 1134 18.26 -29.14 72.84
C VAL A 1134 19.31 -28.63 71.84
N VAL A 1135 20.50 -28.25 72.31
CA VAL A 1135 21.59 -27.73 71.47
C VAL A 1135 22.24 -28.87 70.69
N LEU A 1136 22.49 -30.00 71.36
CA LEU A 1136 23.10 -31.18 70.77
C LEU A 1136 22.16 -31.88 69.77
N ASP A 1137 20.85 -31.91 70.03
CA ASP A 1137 19.86 -32.42 69.07
C ASP A 1137 19.80 -31.54 67.80
N ALA A 1138 19.91 -30.21 67.94
CA ALA A 1138 19.96 -29.29 66.81
C ALA A 1138 21.25 -29.46 65.97
N LEU A 1139 22.40 -29.68 66.62
CA LEU A 1139 23.67 -30.00 65.96
C LEU A 1139 23.61 -31.32 65.19
N LEU A 1140 23.02 -32.36 65.78
CA LEU A 1140 22.84 -33.64 65.12
C LEU A 1140 21.98 -33.52 63.86
N ARG A 1141 20.88 -32.76 63.94
CA ARG A 1141 20.01 -32.47 62.80
C ARG A 1141 20.74 -31.71 61.71
N ALA A 1142 21.45 -30.63 62.05
CA ALA A 1142 22.18 -29.82 61.08
C ALA A 1142 23.35 -30.58 60.42
N ALA A 1143 24.04 -31.45 61.17
CA ALA A 1143 25.08 -32.32 60.65
C ALA A 1143 24.51 -33.31 59.62
N ALA A 1144 23.35 -33.91 59.90
CA ALA A 1144 22.67 -34.82 59.00
C ALA A 1144 22.18 -34.13 57.73
N THR A 1145 21.44 -33.02 57.85
CA THR A 1145 20.91 -32.29 56.67
C THR A 1145 22.02 -31.73 55.77
N GLY A 1146 23.18 -31.39 56.34
CA GLY A 1146 24.34 -30.88 55.60
C GLY A 1146 25.27 -31.96 55.00
N SER A 1147 24.94 -33.25 55.15
CA SER A 1147 25.86 -34.35 54.82
C SER A 1147 26.15 -34.51 53.32
N GLY A 1148 25.24 -34.07 52.44
CA GLY A 1148 25.41 -34.16 50.98
C GLY A 1148 26.37 -33.13 50.39
N THR A 1149 26.56 -32.00 51.07
CA THR A 1149 27.42 -30.89 50.63
C THR A 1149 28.75 -30.82 51.39
N ARG A 1150 28.81 -31.41 52.60
CA ARG A 1150 30.00 -31.43 53.46
C ARG A 1150 30.84 -32.69 53.22
N ALA A 1151 32.17 -32.56 53.28
CA ALA A 1151 33.07 -33.70 53.20
C ALA A 1151 32.68 -34.81 54.20
N PRO A 1152 32.57 -36.09 53.78
CA PRO A 1152 32.09 -37.18 54.63
C PRO A 1152 32.85 -37.31 55.96
N ALA A 1153 34.16 -37.09 55.97
CA ALA A 1153 35.00 -37.12 57.18
C ALA A 1153 34.62 -36.03 58.20
N ARG A 1154 34.24 -34.84 57.75
CA ARG A 1154 33.81 -33.73 58.62
C ARG A 1154 32.42 -33.97 59.19
N THR A 1155 31.50 -34.50 58.37
CA THR A 1155 30.17 -34.92 58.85
C THR A 1155 30.29 -36.02 59.89
N ARG A 1156 31.18 -37.01 59.67
CA ARG A 1156 31.53 -38.06 60.63
C ARG A 1156 32.02 -37.48 61.95
N ALA A 1157 32.99 -36.56 61.91
CA ALA A 1157 33.56 -35.95 63.10
C ALA A 1157 32.52 -35.17 63.93
N LEU A 1158 31.63 -34.40 63.27
CA LEU A 1158 30.59 -33.62 63.94
C LEU A 1158 29.52 -34.50 64.58
N VAL A 1159 29.05 -35.55 63.88
CA VAL A 1159 28.08 -36.52 64.42
C VAL A 1159 28.70 -37.31 65.57
N HIS A 1160 29.96 -37.75 65.43
CA HIS A 1160 30.68 -38.47 66.48
C HIS A 1160 30.85 -37.61 67.74
N ARG A 1161 31.33 -36.36 67.60
CA ARG A 1161 31.55 -35.45 68.74
C ARG A 1161 30.22 -35.08 69.43
N THR A 1162 29.15 -34.86 68.66
CA THR A 1162 27.80 -34.63 69.21
C THR A 1162 27.30 -35.85 69.98
N GLY A 1163 27.53 -37.06 69.44
CA GLY A 1163 27.21 -38.33 70.10
C GLY A 1163 28.00 -38.55 71.39
N THR A 1164 29.31 -38.27 71.38
CA THR A 1164 30.16 -38.37 72.58
C THR A 1164 29.69 -37.45 73.71
N LEU A 1165 29.12 -36.29 73.38
CA LEU A 1165 28.55 -35.38 74.37
C LEU A 1165 27.17 -35.84 74.87
N LEU A 1166 26.30 -36.37 73.99
CA LEU A 1166 24.96 -36.87 74.35
C LEU A 1166 24.98 -38.16 75.18
N VAL A 1167 25.86 -39.11 74.85
CA VAL A 1167 25.88 -40.46 75.46
C VAL A 1167 26.44 -40.49 76.89
N ARG A 1168 27.02 -39.38 77.36
CA ARG A 1168 27.44 -39.21 78.78
C ARG A 1168 26.29 -39.27 79.78
N THR A 1169 25.04 -39.22 79.31
CA THR A 1169 23.83 -39.42 80.11
C THR A 1169 22.94 -40.49 79.48
N PRO A 1170 22.23 -41.33 80.26
CA PRO A 1170 21.34 -42.34 79.69
C PRO A 1170 20.18 -41.72 78.90
N GLU A 1171 19.65 -40.58 79.33
CA GLU A 1171 18.61 -39.84 78.59
C GLU A 1171 19.14 -39.29 77.26
N GLY A 1172 20.39 -38.82 77.22
CA GLY A 1172 21.03 -38.33 76.01
C GLY A 1172 21.39 -39.45 75.03
N ALA A 1173 21.79 -40.62 75.51
CA ALA A 1173 22.00 -41.81 74.67
C ALA A 1173 20.71 -42.25 73.94
N VAL A 1174 19.56 -42.26 74.64
CA VAL A 1174 18.25 -42.58 74.03
C VAL A 1174 17.82 -41.50 73.01
N ARG A 1175 18.09 -40.22 73.28
CA ARG A 1175 17.82 -39.13 72.33
C ARG A 1175 18.69 -39.22 71.08
N PHE A 1176 19.98 -39.50 71.25
CA PHE A 1176 20.92 -39.68 70.15
C PHE A 1176 20.50 -40.83 69.24
N ASP A 1177 20.20 -42.00 69.80
CA ASP A 1177 19.71 -43.17 69.05
C ASP A 1177 18.41 -42.87 68.27
N ARG A 1178 17.43 -42.22 68.93
CA ARG A 1178 16.15 -41.87 68.29
C ARG A 1178 16.34 -40.83 67.19
N GLY A 1179 17.15 -39.79 67.45
CA GLY A 1179 17.43 -38.71 66.51
C GLY A 1179 18.19 -39.21 65.28
N LEU A 1180 19.20 -40.06 65.48
CA LEU A 1180 20.04 -40.61 64.41
C LEU A 1180 19.25 -41.57 63.49
N VAL A 1181 18.35 -42.38 64.06
CA VAL A 1181 17.39 -43.21 63.29
C VAL A 1181 16.36 -42.36 62.55
N GLY A 1182 15.81 -41.32 63.19
CA GLY A 1182 14.87 -40.40 62.53
C GLY A 1182 15.49 -39.70 61.33
N LEU A 1183 16.67 -39.12 61.51
CA LEU A 1183 17.38 -38.39 60.46
C LEU A 1183 17.86 -39.31 59.32
N ALA A 1184 18.20 -40.57 59.61
CA ALA A 1184 18.52 -41.55 58.58
C ALA A 1184 17.32 -41.92 57.70
N ARG A 1185 16.08 -41.76 58.19
CA ARG A 1185 14.85 -41.90 57.37
C ARG A 1185 14.56 -40.63 56.57
N ASP A 1186 14.71 -39.48 57.21
CA ASP A 1186 14.24 -38.21 56.67
C ASP A 1186 15.23 -37.55 55.71
N VAL A 1187 16.54 -37.83 55.84
CA VAL A 1187 17.59 -37.22 55.02
C VAL A 1187 18.18 -38.23 54.01
N PRO A 1188 18.00 -38.01 52.69
CA PRO A 1188 18.51 -38.90 51.65
C PRO A 1188 20.03 -39.08 51.72
N GLY A 1189 20.50 -40.33 51.64
CA GLY A 1189 21.93 -40.67 51.65
C GLY A 1189 22.62 -40.61 53.02
N PHE A 1190 21.99 -40.04 54.06
CA PHE A 1190 22.56 -39.99 55.41
C PHE A 1190 22.64 -41.38 56.06
N ALA A 1191 21.62 -42.22 55.85
CA ALA A 1191 21.64 -43.62 56.32
C ALA A 1191 22.87 -44.39 55.79
N ALA A 1192 23.19 -44.24 54.50
CA ALA A 1192 24.32 -44.92 53.86
C ALA A 1192 25.67 -44.47 54.43
N LEU A 1193 25.82 -43.17 54.76
CA LEU A 1193 27.02 -42.63 55.40
C LEU A 1193 27.21 -43.20 56.81
N VAL A 1194 26.14 -43.21 57.62
CA VAL A 1194 26.15 -43.74 58.99
C VAL A 1194 26.45 -45.25 59.00
N THR A 1195 25.83 -46.03 58.11
CA THR A 1195 26.12 -47.47 57.97
C THR A 1195 27.54 -47.72 57.51
N GLY A 1196 28.09 -46.86 56.64
CA GLY A 1196 29.49 -46.90 56.24
C GLY A 1196 30.42 -46.68 57.43
N TRP A 1197 30.16 -45.69 58.29
CA TRP A 1197 30.99 -45.43 59.47
C TRP A 1197 30.93 -46.56 60.52
N LEU A 1198 29.75 -47.16 60.71
CA LEU A 1198 29.55 -48.32 61.57
C LEU A 1198 30.30 -49.55 61.07
N ALA A 1199 30.41 -49.73 59.75
CA ALA A 1199 31.20 -50.80 59.12
C ALA A 1199 32.71 -50.51 59.16
N ASP A 1200 33.11 -49.26 58.94
CA ASP A 1200 34.53 -48.84 58.87
C ASP A 1200 35.23 -48.85 60.24
N ALA A 1201 34.52 -48.53 61.33
CA ALA A 1201 35.09 -48.50 62.70
C ALA A 1201 34.07 -48.94 63.78
N PRO A 1202 33.72 -50.23 63.84
CA PRO A 1202 32.63 -50.71 64.69
C PRO A 1202 32.88 -50.49 66.20
N GLN A 1203 34.14 -50.52 66.66
CA GLN A 1203 34.47 -50.34 68.08
C GLN A 1203 34.28 -48.88 68.55
N GLU A 1204 34.51 -47.90 67.69
CA GLU A 1204 34.33 -46.47 68.02
C GLU A 1204 32.84 -46.12 68.17
N TRP A 1205 32.00 -46.62 67.27
CA TRP A 1205 30.58 -46.29 67.23
C TRP A 1205 29.71 -47.14 68.15
N ALA A 1206 30.15 -48.36 68.52
CA ALA A 1206 29.45 -49.20 69.49
C ALA A 1206 29.36 -48.57 70.89
N ALA A 1207 30.29 -47.66 71.22
CA ALA A 1207 30.24 -46.89 72.46
C ALA A 1207 29.19 -45.76 72.43
N LEU A 1208 28.68 -45.39 71.25
CA LEU A 1208 27.80 -44.23 71.05
C LEU A 1208 26.39 -44.59 70.58
N VAL A 1209 26.22 -45.68 69.82
CA VAL A 1209 24.94 -46.09 69.22
C VAL A 1209 24.47 -47.40 69.82
N GLY A 1210 23.24 -47.44 70.32
CA GLY A 1210 22.65 -48.64 70.89
C GLY A 1210 22.40 -49.74 69.84
N PRO A 1211 22.47 -51.03 70.23
CA PRO A 1211 22.31 -52.17 69.30
C PRO A 1211 20.91 -52.28 68.65
N GLY A 1212 19.90 -51.59 69.19
CA GLY A 1212 18.58 -51.46 68.58
C GLY A 1212 18.51 -50.41 67.47
N ALA A 1213 19.19 -49.27 67.66
CA ALA A 1213 19.31 -48.23 66.65
C ALA A 1213 20.20 -48.69 65.48
N GLN A 1214 21.32 -49.37 65.77
CA GLN A 1214 22.22 -49.93 64.76
C GLN A 1214 21.50 -50.86 63.76
N ARG A 1215 20.71 -51.83 64.24
CA ARG A 1215 19.91 -52.73 63.38
C ARG A 1215 18.89 -51.99 62.52
N THR A 1216 18.32 -50.91 63.05
CA THR A 1216 17.34 -50.10 62.32
C THR A 1216 18.00 -49.27 61.22
N LEU A 1217 19.23 -48.80 61.43
CA LEU A 1217 20.02 -48.03 60.45
C LEU A 1217 20.54 -48.92 59.32
N GLU A 1218 21.01 -50.13 59.62
CA GLU A 1218 21.44 -51.12 58.63
C GLU A 1218 20.30 -51.53 57.68
N ALA A 1219 19.06 -51.63 58.21
CA ALA A 1219 17.87 -51.90 57.41
C ALA A 1219 17.48 -50.73 56.48
N LEU A 1220 17.81 -49.49 56.85
CA LEU A 1220 17.52 -48.28 56.07
C LEU A 1220 18.62 -47.97 55.03
N GLY A 1221 19.88 -48.34 55.27
CA GLY A 1221 21.01 -48.10 54.38
C GLY A 1221 21.18 -49.11 53.23
N SER A 1222 20.39 -50.18 53.20
CA SER A 1222 20.44 -51.21 52.15
C SER A 1222 19.79 -50.73 50.85
N PRO A 1223 20.47 -50.79 49.68
CA PRO A 1223 19.92 -50.30 48.41
C PRO A 1223 18.70 -51.13 47.97
N LYS A 1224 17.53 -50.50 47.91
CA LYS A 1224 16.29 -51.12 47.38
C LYS A 1224 16.39 -51.20 45.85
N ALA A 1225 16.45 -52.41 45.30
CA ALA A 1225 16.48 -52.65 43.87
C ALA A 1225 15.24 -52.05 43.15
N MET A 1226 15.50 -51.22 42.14
CA MET A 1226 14.50 -50.76 41.16
C MET A 1226 14.07 -51.95 40.26
N PRO A 1227 12.77 -52.18 40.00
CA PRO A 1227 12.35 -52.95 38.84
C PRO A 1227 12.23 -52.04 37.60
N MET A 1228 12.78 -52.55 36.50
CA MET A 1228 12.90 -51.93 35.18
C MET A 1228 11.56 -51.97 34.40
N GLN A 1229 11.45 -51.05 33.45
CA GLN A 1229 10.31 -50.68 32.57
C GLN A 1229 9.51 -51.83 31.90
N ALA A 1230 8.22 -51.55 31.65
CA ALA A 1230 7.45 -52.13 30.54
C ALA A 1230 6.64 -51.06 29.79
N ALA A 1231 6.46 -51.29 28.49
CA ALA A 1231 6.11 -50.33 27.44
C ALA A 1231 4.64 -49.85 27.39
N ARG A 1232 4.45 -48.75 26.64
CA ARG A 1232 3.19 -48.08 26.22
C ARG A 1232 2.04 -49.01 25.78
N ARG A 1233 0.82 -48.66 26.19
CA ARG A 1233 -0.52 -48.74 25.50
C ARG A 1233 -1.56 -48.16 26.48
N GLU A 1234 -2.66 -47.51 26.16
CA GLU A 1234 -3.27 -46.87 25.00
C GLU A 1234 -4.39 -45.95 25.57
N HIS A 1235 -4.99 -45.11 24.74
CA HIS A 1235 -6.04 -44.15 25.10
C HIS A 1235 -7.34 -44.79 25.63
N GLY A 1236 -8.19 -43.99 26.29
CA GLY A 1236 -9.59 -44.37 26.50
C GLY A 1236 -10.40 -43.43 27.39
N SER A 1237 -10.89 -42.32 26.83
CA SER A 1237 -11.99 -41.52 27.40
C SER A 1237 -13.26 -42.38 27.44
N LEU A 1238 -14.07 -42.28 28.52
CA LEU A 1238 -15.53 -42.38 28.41
C LEU A 1238 -16.21 -41.54 29.52
N ARG A 1239 -17.21 -40.77 29.08
CA ARG A 1239 -18.11 -39.87 29.84
C ARG A 1239 -18.85 -40.57 31.00
N PRO A 1240 -19.43 -39.80 31.94
CA PRO A 1240 -20.47 -40.30 32.82
C PRO A 1240 -21.80 -40.49 32.08
N ALA A 1241 -22.51 -41.56 32.43
CA ALA A 1241 -23.94 -41.57 32.62
C ALA A 1241 -24.20 -41.59 34.13
#